data_AF-A0AAQ4S934-F1
#
_entry.id   AF-A0AAQ4S934-F1
#
_cell.length_a   1.000
_cell.length_b   1.000
_cell.length_c   1.000
_cell.angle_alpha   90.00
_cell.angle_beta   90.00
_cell.angle_gamma   90.00
#
_symmetry.space_group_name_H-M   'P 1'
#
loop_
_entity.id
_entity.type
_entity.pdbx_description
1 polymer ?
#
loop_
_entity_poly.entity_id
_entity_poly.type
_entity_poly.pdbx_seq_one_letter_code
_entity_poly.pdbx_strand_id
1 'polypeptide(L)'
;MPSALAVFACRPNSHPFQERHVYLDEPVKIGRSVARCRPAQNNATFDCKVLSRNHALVWFDHKTGKFYLQDTKSSNGTFINSQRLSRGSEESPPCEVLSGDIIQFGVDVTENTRKVTHGCIVSTIKLFLPDGMEARRRSDVIQAPLPLPVDKVAANTPSMYSQELFQLSQYLQEALHREQMLEQKLATLQRLLANTQEASESSWQTNVSPPFPTRLTPRRVLQEKIEVVRKLSEVERSLSNTEDECTHLKEMSERGQEELRELANKYNAAVNEMKELTDKIKAAEGRQEELTQRGALEKRELELRIEEMEEKEQVLQASIEALQADNDFTNERLAALQVRLEQLQEKSIKENNSLGECTPVKQLKETVSSSIHKLANFAEVMDAHLQNNQTAEEDDILASPDRLKGNPMDAKESDMSDTLSPSKDRSSDDTSDGNMDDQELNEPQNRVALLKAELHRAGLEPGDTEQVIHHLHRELLDAQDLANTGKQRCLELQALLEEERRSNSEQTEESTKQIQYLQTQLGKLQADMEALREQRESTICTTREELYCAQEEILVLRHAMETATAEREREIAALQADLCGVRSELERWRDTAAKYEREISRLQEAFTLQQQQRSTANQLQAECATLQQRCVCLQQDCDGLRGERETLTDKLHRLENELSSTREQSLVLSCSLESLEKREGVLQEQLGSLENQHLQDASKLKSQLDQAQTHTHTLQREYEDTQSQLLDLRQRYERTEKEKLNIHQELEQCRSSLKLLQDKTTSVSTHTHTHTHFEYYPTPHKLLVV
;
A
#
# COMPACT_ATOMS: atom_id res chain seq x y z
N MET A 1 39.94 19.41 -13.38
CA MET A 1 38.69 19.48 -14.15
C MET A 1 37.54 19.23 -13.20
N PRO A 2 36.40 19.91 -13.33
CA PRO A 2 35.14 19.45 -12.74
C PRO A 2 34.80 18.07 -13.33
N SER A 3 34.43 17.11 -12.50
CA SER A 3 34.23 15.70 -12.89
C SER A 3 32.97 15.18 -12.23
N ALA A 4 32.08 14.57 -13.03
CA ALA A 4 30.87 13.95 -12.50
C ALA A 4 31.23 12.69 -11.68
N LEU A 5 30.53 12.46 -10.57
CA LEU A 5 30.88 11.39 -9.62
C LEU A 5 29.66 10.52 -9.30
N ALA A 6 29.80 9.20 -9.47
CA ALA A 6 28.85 8.19 -9.03
C ALA A 6 29.39 7.44 -7.80
N VAL A 7 28.68 7.55 -6.68
CA VAL A 7 28.99 6.85 -5.43
C VAL A 7 28.09 5.62 -5.28
N PHE A 8 28.69 4.44 -5.21
CA PHE A 8 27.99 3.16 -5.04
C PHE A 8 28.14 2.67 -3.59
N ALA A 9 27.05 2.72 -2.82
CA ALA A 9 27.00 2.28 -1.42
C ALA A 9 26.30 0.92 -1.28
N CYS A 10 26.98 -0.04 -0.63
CA CYS A 10 26.50 -1.41 -0.42
C CYS A 10 25.25 -1.47 0.47
N ARG A 11 24.21 -2.17 0.04
CA ARG A 11 23.00 -2.42 0.82
C ARG A 11 23.10 -3.70 1.67
N PRO A 12 22.31 -3.84 2.77
CA PRO A 12 22.36 -5.03 3.65
C PRO A 12 21.99 -6.35 2.95
N ASN A 13 21.21 -6.29 1.87
CA ASN A 13 20.82 -7.44 1.04
C ASN A 13 21.76 -7.69 -0.15
N SER A 14 22.93 -7.03 -0.20
CA SER A 14 23.94 -7.21 -1.23
C SER A 14 24.99 -8.25 -0.82
N HIS A 15 25.60 -8.90 -1.80
CA HIS A 15 26.94 -9.44 -1.65
C HIS A 15 27.91 -8.34 -1.21
N PRO A 16 28.76 -8.54 -0.18
CA PRO A 16 29.55 -7.45 0.40
C PRO A 16 30.53 -6.80 -0.57
N PHE A 17 30.52 -5.47 -0.64
CA PHE A 17 31.55 -4.68 -1.31
C PHE A 17 31.81 -3.35 -0.58
N GLN A 18 33.04 -2.84 -0.67
CA GLN A 18 33.38 -1.50 -0.16
C GLN A 18 32.84 -0.40 -1.08
N GLU A 19 32.37 0.71 -0.50
CA GLU A 19 31.85 1.88 -1.21
C GLU A 19 32.80 2.36 -2.32
N ARG A 20 32.24 2.70 -3.49
CA ARG A 20 33.02 3.12 -4.67
C ARG A 20 32.70 4.56 -5.04
N HIS A 21 33.74 5.32 -5.37
CA HIS A 21 33.69 6.71 -5.81
C HIS A 21 34.15 6.77 -7.27
N VAL A 22 33.22 6.56 -8.19
CA VAL A 22 33.48 6.34 -9.61
C VAL A 22 33.31 7.65 -10.38
N TYR A 23 34.41 8.24 -10.83
CA TYR A 23 34.41 9.43 -11.68
C TYR A 23 33.94 9.06 -13.10
N LEU A 24 33.05 9.87 -13.68
CA LEU A 24 32.33 9.62 -14.94
C LEU A 24 32.75 10.61 -16.04
N ASP A 25 34.05 10.90 -16.14
CA ASP A 25 34.63 11.67 -17.26
C ASP A 25 34.47 10.92 -18.60
N GLU A 26 34.58 9.59 -18.56
CA GLU A 26 34.32 8.65 -19.66
C GLU A 26 33.30 7.58 -19.22
N PRO A 27 32.63 6.88 -20.14
CA PRO A 27 31.71 5.79 -19.79
C PRO A 27 32.39 4.65 -19.00
N VAL A 28 32.01 4.49 -17.73
CA VAL A 28 32.60 3.48 -16.85
C VAL A 28 31.85 2.16 -16.94
N LYS A 29 32.61 1.11 -17.17
CA LYS A 29 32.11 -0.25 -17.30
C LYS A 29 31.90 -0.93 -15.94
N ILE A 30 30.73 -1.53 -15.77
CA ILE A 30 30.33 -2.31 -14.61
C ILE A 30 30.47 -3.79 -14.94
N GLY A 31 31.10 -4.56 -14.03
CA GLY A 31 31.26 -6.00 -14.26
C GLY A 31 32.05 -6.75 -13.20
N ARG A 32 32.23 -8.05 -13.46
CA ARG A 32 32.93 -8.98 -12.58
C ARG A 32 34.46 -8.83 -12.66
N SER A 33 35.10 -8.91 -11.51
CA SER A 33 36.55 -9.04 -11.32
C SER A 33 37.19 -10.05 -12.29
N VAL A 34 38.28 -9.64 -12.94
CA VAL A 34 39.11 -10.47 -13.83
C VAL A 34 40.59 -10.14 -13.61
N ALA A 35 41.50 -11.02 -14.04
CA ALA A 35 42.94 -10.88 -13.77
C ALA A 35 43.56 -9.51 -14.19
N ARG A 36 42.99 -8.84 -15.20
CA ARG A 36 43.41 -7.50 -15.68
C ARG A 36 42.61 -6.32 -15.10
N CYS A 37 41.43 -6.57 -14.51
CA CYS A 37 40.54 -5.54 -13.96
C CYS A 37 40.08 -5.99 -12.57
N ARG A 38 40.75 -5.48 -11.54
CA ARG A 38 40.44 -5.78 -10.12
C ARG A 38 39.51 -4.72 -9.52
N PRO A 39 38.73 -5.06 -8.49
CA PRO A 39 37.98 -4.08 -7.71
C PRO A 39 38.89 -3.00 -7.14
N ALA A 40 38.53 -1.73 -7.34
CA ALA A 40 39.20 -0.57 -6.76
C ALA A 40 38.15 0.51 -6.44
N GLN A 41 38.48 1.44 -5.54
CA GLN A 41 37.54 2.47 -5.08
C GLN A 41 37.03 3.35 -6.23
N ASN A 42 37.85 3.60 -7.25
CA ASN A 42 37.51 4.41 -8.43
C ASN A 42 36.83 3.65 -9.57
N ASN A 43 36.46 2.37 -9.39
CA ASN A 43 35.84 1.58 -10.45
C ASN A 43 34.59 0.79 -9.99
N ALA A 44 33.72 0.50 -10.96
CA ALA A 44 32.51 -0.31 -10.79
C ALA A 44 32.77 -1.82 -11.04
N THR A 45 33.98 -2.31 -10.69
CA THR A 45 34.32 -3.74 -10.78
C THR A 45 34.08 -4.43 -9.44
N PHE A 46 33.32 -5.52 -9.45
CA PHE A 46 32.91 -6.26 -8.25
C PHE A 46 33.40 -7.71 -8.30
N ASP A 47 33.85 -8.26 -7.17
CA ASP A 47 34.23 -9.68 -7.08
C ASP A 47 33.00 -10.56 -6.77
N CYS A 48 32.04 -10.58 -7.70
CA CYS A 48 30.77 -11.27 -7.53
C CYS A 48 30.52 -12.26 -8.67
N LYS A 49 30.31 -13.54 -8.31
CA LYS A 49 30.20 -14.64 -9.28
C LYS A 49 29.00 -14.51 -10.23
N VAL A 50 27.89 -13.93 -9.78
CA VAL A 50 26.66 -13.75 -10.57
C VAL A 50 26.70 -12.56 -11.55
N LEU A 51 27.76 -11.75 -11.53
CA LEU A 51 27.96 -10.69 -12.52
C LEU A 51 28.65 -11.20 -13.79
N SER A 52 28.36 -10.54 -14.90
CA SER A 52 29.04 -10.71 -16.20
C SER A 52 30.35 -9.90 -16.21
N ARG A 53 31.31 -10.27 -17.07
CA ARG A 53 32.56 -9.46 -17.25
C ARG A 53 32.27 -8.07 -17.85
N ASN A 54 31.24 -8.00 -18.70
CA ASN A 54 30.61 -6.81 -19.20
C ASN A 54 29.15 -6.95 -18.75
N HIS A 55 28.73 -6.23 -17.72
CA HIS A 55 27.39 -6.39 -17.16
C HIS A 55 26.52 -5.17 -17.46
N ALA A 56 27.03 -3.98 -17.15
CA ALA A 56 26.39 -2.73 -17.50
C ALA A 56 27.44 -1.65 -17.84
N LEU A 57 26.98 -0.53 -18.38
CA LEU A 57 27.76 0.68 -18.62
C LEU A 57 27.05 1.85 -17.94
N VAL A 58 27.80 2.69 -17.22
CA VAL A 58 27.29 3.91 -16.60
C VAL A 58 28.07 5.12 -17.11
N TRP A 59 27.39 6.20 -17.47
CA TRP A 59 28.03 7.42 -17.94
C TRP A 59 27.22 8.67 -17.58
N PHE A 60 27.89 9.81 -17.64
CA PHE A 60 27.28 11.13 -17.54
C PHE A 60 27.26 11.79 -18.93
N ASP A 61 26.09 12.21 -19.40
CA ASP A 61 25.97 13.01 -20.61
C ASP A 61 26.07 14.50 -20.28
N HIS A 62 27.22 15.06 -20.62
CA HIS A 62 27.57 16.46 -20.43
C HIS A 62 26.69 17.43 -21.23
N LYS A 63 25.96 16.97 -22.26
CA LYS A 63 25.05 17.82 -23.05
C LYS A 63 23.67 17.97 -22.40
N THR A 64 23.16 16.90 -21.80
CA THR A 64 21.83 16.88 -21.17
C THR A 64 21.87 17.08 -19.65
N GLY A 65 23.04 16.95 -19.04
CA GLY A 65 23.21 17.04 -17.57
C GLY A 65 22.66 15.80 -16.84
N LYS A 66 22.57 14.66 -17.52
CA LYS A 66 21.89 13.44 -17.05
C LYS A 66 22.84 12.26 -16.93
N PHE A 67 22.51 11.35 -16.02
CA PHE A 67 23.24 10.10 -15.81
C PHE A 67 22.45 8.94 -16.43
N TYR A 68 23.15 8.05 -17.10
CA TYR A 68 22.56 6.91 -17.79
C TYR A 68 23.22 5.60 -17.36
N LEU A 69 22.41 4.55 -17.26
CA LEU A 69 22.82 3.17 -17.05
C LEU A 69 22.23 2.30 -18.16
N GLN A 70 23.05 1.41 -18.72
CA GLN A 70 22.66 0.50 -19.78
C GLN A 70 23.14 -0.92 -19.47
N ASP A 71 22.25 -1.92 -19.61
CA ASP A 71 22.63 -3.33 -19.53
C ASP A 71 23.33 -3.79 -20.81
N THR A 72 24.56 -4.29 -20.68
CA THR A 72 25.39 -4.71 -21.83
C THR A 72 25.32 -6.22 -22.05
N LYS A 73 24.11 -6.77 -22.24
CA LYS A 73 23.84 -8.20 -22.46
C LYS A 73 24.23 -9.06 -21.26
N SER A 74 23.84 -8.62 -20.07
CA SER A 74 24.09 -9.32 -18.81
C SER A 74 23.29 -10.63 -18.73
N SER A 75 23.87 -11.69 -18.18
CA SER A 75 23.19 -12.99 -18.12
C SER A 75 22.06 -13.01 -17.08
N ASN A 76 22.26 -12.31 -15.96
CA ASN A 76 21.36 -12.32 -14.81
C ASN A 76 20.50 -11.03 -14.68
N GLY A 77 20.67 -10.04 -15.56
CA GLY A 77 19.91 -8.80 -15.59
C GLY A 77 20.49 -7.68 -14.70
N THR A 78 20.39 -6.46 -15.20
CA THR A 78 20.52 -5.21 -14.43
C THR A 78 19.14 -4.68 -14.07
N PHE A 79 19.00 -4.09 -12.89
CA PHE A 79 17.75 -3.58 -12.34
C PHE A 79 17.93 -2.19 -11.73
N ILE A 80 16.96 -1.30 -11.91
CA ILE A 80 16.86 0.01 -11.23
C ILE A 80 15.53 0.01 -10.47
N ASN A 81 15.56 0.29 -9.16
CA ASN A 81 14.39 0.31 -8.28
C ASN A 81 13.49 -0.94 -8.46
N SER A 82 14.12 -2.12 -8.47
CA SER A 82 13.52 -3.44 -8.72
C SER A 82 12.91 -3.67 -10.12
N GLN A 83 12.95 -2.69 -11.02
CA GLN A 83 12.57 -2.85 -12.43
C GLN A 83 13.76 -3.32 -13.27
N ARG A 84 13.58 -4.40 -14.05
CA ARG A 84 14.63 -4.98 -14.90
C ARG A 84 14.76 -4.22 -16.23
N LEU A 85 16.00 -3.93 -16.67
CA LEU A 85 16.24 -3.11 -17.87
C LEU A 85 16.14 -3.87 -19.21
N SER A 86 16.59 -5.13 -19.24
CA SER A 86 16.52 -6.00 -20.43
C SER A 86 16.36 -7.47 -20.03
N ARG A 87 15.94 -8.33 -20.97
CA ARG A 87 15.94 -9.78 -20.75
C ARG A 87 17.38 -10.30 -20.68
N GLY A 88 17.56 -11.51 -20.15
CA GLY A 88 18.90 -12.09 -19.96
C GLY A 88 19.62 -12.28 -21.30
N SER A 89 20.82 -11.71 -21.41
CA SER A 89 21.64 -11.65 -22.63
C SER A 89 21.15 -10.69 -23.73
N GLU A 90 20.17 -9.83 -23.45
CA GLU A 90 19.74 -8.73 -24.32
C GLU A 90 20.29 -7.38 -23.82
N GLU A 91 20.48 -6.43 -24.74
CA GLU A 91 20.99 -5.08 -24.46
C GLU A 91 19.83 -4.15 -24.14
N SER A 92 19.91 -3.36 -23.08
CA SER A 92 18.87 -2.37 -22.78
C SER A 92 19.08 -1.09 -23.61
N PRO A 93 18.04 -0.28 -23.82
CA PRO A 93 18.25 1.14 -24.10
C PRO A 93 18.96 1.83 -22.92
N PRO A 94 19.57 3.01 -23.12
CA PRO A 94 20.05 3.85 -22.02
C PRO A 94 18.90 4.27 -21.11
N CYS A 95 18.96 3.92 -19.83
CA CYS A 95 17.97 4.32 -18.83
C CYS A 95 18.54 5.43 -17.94
N GLU A 96 17.80 6.53 -17.78
CA GLU A 96 18.19 7.62 -16.90
C GLU A 96 18.17 7.17 -15.43
N VAL A 97 19.17 7.58 -14.66
CA VAL A 97 19.34 7.23 -13.24
C VAL A 97 19.40 8.49 -12.41
N LEU A 98 18.72 8.50 -11.26
CA LEU A 98 18.63 9.63 -10.35
C LEU A 98 19.40 9.36 -9.05
N SER A 99 19.80 10.43 -8.35
CA SER A 99 20.50 10.26 -7.07
C SER A 99 19.54 9.66 -6.03
N GLY A 100 19.99 8.60 -5.35
CA GLY A 100 19.21 7.82 -4.39
C GLY A 100 18.60 6.52 -4.93
N ASP A 101 18.67 6.28 -6.25
CA ASP A 101 18.14 5.04 -6.84
C ASP A 101 18.85 3.78 -6.33
N ILE A 102 18.10 2.67 -6.27
CA ILE A 102 18.63 1.34 -5.91
C ILE A 102 18.95 0.58 -7.21
N ILE A 103 20.23 0.38 -7.49
CA ILE A 103 20.69 -0.42 -8.63
C ILE A 103 21.07 -1.81 -8.15
N GLN A 104 20.60 -2.83 -8.86
CA GLN A 104 20.97 -4.23 -8.62
C GLN A 104 21.58 -4.84 -9.89
N PHE A 105 22.68 -5.56 -9.71
CA PHE A 105 23.41 -6.28 -10.75
C PHE A 105 23.32 -7.79 -10.49
N GLY A 106 22.61 -8.50 -11.37
CA GLY A 106 22.29 -9.92 -11.23
C GLY A 106 21.20 -10.23 -10.20
N VAL A 107 20.99 -11.53 -9.99
CA VAL A 107 20.05 -12.10 -9.02
C VAL A 107 20.76 -13.17 -8.20
N ASP A 108 20.23 -13.50 -7.03
CA ASP A 108 20.80 -14.53 -6.16
C ASP A 108 20.66 -15.92 -6.80
N VAL A 109 21.79 -16.60 -7.02
CA VAL A 109 21.84 -17.93 -7.67
C VAL A 109 22.28 -18.98 -6.67
N THR A 110 21.43 -19.97 -6.41
CA THR A 110 21.78 -21.13 -5.57
C THR A 110 22.30 -22.28 -6.42
N GLU A 111 23.52 -22.76 -6.16
CA GLU A 111 24.07 -23.92 -6.85
C GLU A 111 23.47 -25.22 -6.30
N ASN A 112 22.60 -25.85 -7.10
CA ASN A 112 21.94 -27.13 -6.81
C ASN A 112 22.92 -28.27 -6.43
N THR A 113 24.18 -28.20 -6.87
CA THR A 113 25.21 -29.21 -6.61
C THR A 113 25.88 -29.10 -5.24
N ARG A 114 25.79 -27.94 -4.57
CA ARG A 114 26.52 -27.66 -3.31
C ARG A 114 25.71 -26.96 -2.22
N LYS A 115 24.45 -26.57 -2.48
CA LYS A 115 23.61 -25.75 -1.57
C LYS A 115 24.29 -24.44 -1.13
N VAL A 116 25.10 -23.84 -1.99
CA VAL A 116 25.70 -22.53 -1.77
C VAL A 116 24.94 -21.49 -2.59
N THR A 117 24.44 -20.46 -1.92
CA THR A 117 23.81 -19.30 -2.57
C THR A 117 24.85 -18.22 -2.83
N HIS A 118 24.97 -17.79 -4.09
CA HIS A 118 25.79 -16.67 -4.50
C HIS A 118 24.91 -15.43 -4.63
N GLY A 119 25.08 -14.49 -3.69
CA GLY A 119 24.33 -13.23 -3.68
C GLY A 119 24.70 -12.29 -4.83
N CYS A 120 23.75 -11.47 -5.26
CA CYS A 120 23.90 -10.40 -6.24
C CYS A 120 24.48 -9.11 -5.62
N ILE A 121 24.83 -8.12 -6.46
CA ILE A 121 25.26 -6.80 -5.98
C ILE A 121 24.03 -5.89 -5.94
N VAL A 122 23.74 -5.32 -4.77
CA VAL A 122 22.67 -4.32 -4.56
C VAL A 122 23.31 -3.05 -3.98
N SER A 123 23.22 -1.96 -4.72
CA SER A 123 23.81 -0.67 -4.37
C SER A 123 22.76 0.42 -4.36
N THR A 124 22.79 1.30 -3.37
CA THR A 124 22.25 2.65 -3.59
C THR A 124 23.28 3.44 -4.38
N ILE A 125 22.85 4.20 -5.39
CA ILE A 125 23.71 5.15 -6.10
C ILE A 125 23.45 6.56 -5.58
N LYS A 126 24.51 7.35 -5.40
CA LYS A 126 24.42 8.81 -5.30
C LYS A 126 25.19 9.41 -6.46
N LEU A 127 24.62 10.44 -7.07
CA LEU A 127 25.14 11.03 -8.30
C LEU A 127 25.44 12.50 -8.04
N PHE A 128 26.62 12.96 -8.45
CA PHE A 128 27.06 14.34 -8.31
C PHE A 128 27.47 14.86 -9.68
N LEU A 129 26.93 16.03 -10.03
CA LEU A 129 27.26 16.77 -11.24
C LEU A 129 28.71 17.28 -11.19
N PRO A 130 29.32 17.67 -12.33
CA PRO A 130 30.69 18.19 -12.36
C PRO A 130 30.94 19.42 -11.49
N ASP A 131 29.90 20.19 -11.18
CA ASP A 131 29.93 21.35 -10.27
C ASP A 131 29.98 20.96 -8.77
N GLY A 132 29.86 19.67 -8.45
CA GLY A 132 29.84 19.13 -7.09
C GLY A 132 28.46 19.10 -6.43
N MET A 133 27.40 19.56 -7.11
CA MET A 133 26.03 19.45 -6.59
C MET A 133 25.47 18.04 -6.81
N GLU A 134 24.67 17.56 -5.85
CA GLU A 134 24.00 16.27 -5.99
C GLU A 134 22.94 16.35 -7.09
N ALA A 135 22.91 15.36 -7.98
CA ALA A 135 21.98 15.30 -9.10
C ALA A 135 20.54 15.12 -8.61
N ARG A 136 19.59 15.59 -9.43
CA ARG A 136 18.14 15.61 -9.15
C ARG A 136 17.65 14.31 -8.51
N ARG A 137 16.97 14.41 -7.37
CA ARG A 137 16.36 13.25 -6.70
C ARG A 137 14.94 13.04 -7.24
N ARG A 138 14.46 11.80 -7.16
CA ARG A 138 13.10 11.44 -7.61
C ARG A 138 11.98 12.09 -6.78
N SER A 139 12.33 12.66 -5.63
CA SER A 139 11.43 13.32 -4.67
C SER A 139 11.00 14.74 -5.05
N ASP A 140 11.71 15.41 -5.96
CA ASP A 140 11.61 16.86 -6.15
C ASP A 140 10.56 17.30 -7.20
N VAL A 141 9.71 16.38 -7.68
CA VAL A 141 8.75 16.63 -8.76
C VAL A 141 7.38 17.05 -8.21
N ILE A 142 7.21 18.36 -7.99
CA ILE A 142 5.90 18.98 -7.80
C ILE A 142 5.44 19.55 -9.15
N GLN A 143 4.32 19.05 -9.69
CA GLN A 143 3.75 19.53 -10.95
C GLN A 143 2.60 20.51 -10.66
N ALA A 144 2.71 21.75 -11.16
CA ALA A 144 1.73 22.82 -10.93
C ALA A 144 0.49 22.70 -11.87
N PRO A 145 -0.71 23.12 -11.43
CA PRO A 145 -1.95 22.95 -12.20
C PRO A 145 -2.40 24.20 -12.98
N LEU A 146 -3.07 24.00 -14.12
CA LEU A 146 -3.83 25.02 -14.86
C LEU A 146 -5.29 24.54 -15.12
N PRO A 147 -6.27 25.44 -15.38
CA PRO A 147 -7.68 25.18 -15.08
C PRO A 147 -8.50 24.53 -16.20
N LEU A 148 -9.59 23.87 -15.78
CA LEU A 148 -10.59 23.18 -16.61
C LEU A 148 -11.74 24.10 -17.07
N PRO A 149 -12.60 23.60 -17.97
CA PRO A 149 -14.00 23.47 -17.55
C PRO A 149 -14.65 22.11 -17.89
N VAL A 150 -15.18 21.47 -16.82
CA VAL A 150 -16.48 20.72 -16.73
C VAL A 150 -16.80 19.72 -17.87
N ASP A 151 -16.92 18.39 -17.62
CA ASP A 151 -17.88 17.78 -16.68
C ASP A 151 -17.59 16.29 -16.34
N LYS A 152 -18.24 15.78 -15.26
CA LYS A 152 -18.48 14.36 -14.87
C LYS A 152 -17.36 13.50 -14.22
N VAL A 153 -17.45 13.45 -12.88
CA VAL A 153 -17.37 12.26 -11.99
C VAL A 153 -16.18 11.27 -12.15
N ALA A 154 -15.12 11.57 -11.40
CA ALA A 154 -14.32 10.67 -10.55
C ALA A 154 -14.16 9.16 -10.90
N ALA A 155 -12.95 8.79 -11.32
CA ALA A 155 -12.26 7.56 -10.87
C ALA A 155 -10.74 7.63 -11.11
N ASN A 156 -9.96 7.03 -10.19
CA ASN A 156 -8.53 6.70 -10.28
C ASN A 156 -7.47 7.83 -10.27
N THR A 157 -7.24 8.37 -9.08
CA THR A 157 -5.87 8.62 -8.57
C THR A 157 -5.39 7.41 -7.75
N PRO A 158 -4.34 6.69 -8.19
CA PRO A 158 -3.60 5.81 -7.28
C PRO A 158 -2.08 5.92 -7.44
N SER A 159 -1.39 6.53 -6.48
CA SER A 159 0.06 6.39 -6.34
C SER A 159 0.52 6.52 -4.88
N MET A 160 0.12 7.59 -4.17
CA MET A 160 0.44 7.77 -2.74
C MET A 160 -0.10 6.62 -1.88
N TYR A 161 -1.39 6.29 -2.03
CA TYR A 161 -2.05 5.22 -1.30
C TYR A 161 -1.49 3.82 -1.62
N SER A 162 -0.80 3.64 -2.75
CA SER A 162 -0.16 2.36 -3.13
C SER A 162 1.13 2.13 -2.34
N GLN A 163 1.93 3.18 -2.14
CA GLN A 163 3.14 3.11 -1.33
C GLN A 163 2.79 2.95 0.15
N GLU A 164 1.76 3.64 0.65
CA GLU A 164 1.23 3.44 2.00
C GLU A 164 0.62 2.04 2.18
N LEU A 165 -0.15 1.49 1.21
CA LEU A 165 -0.63 0.10 1.29
C LEU A 165 0.51 -0.91 1.24
N PHE A 166 1.54 -0.68 0.44
CA PHE A 166 2.68 -1.58 0.36
C PHE A 166 3.48 -1.57 1.66
N GLN A 167 3.69 -0.40 2.25
CA GLN A 167 4.37 -0.23 3.53
C GLN A 167 3.53 -0.78 4.69
N LEU A 168 2.20 -0.59 4.67
CA LEU A 168 1.27 -1.21 5.61
C LEU A 168 1.24 -2.73 5.47
N SER A 169 1.22 -3.25 4.24
CA SER A 169 1.31 -4.68 3.93
C SER A 169 2.62 -5.29 4.43
N GLN A 170 3.74 -4.58 4.26
CA GLN A 170 5.04 -4.98 4.78
C GLN A 170 5.05 -5.01 6.31
N TYR A 171 4.48 -4.00 6.98
CA TYR A 171 4.30 -4.02 8.45
C TYR A 171 3.34 -5.13 8.90
N LEU A 172 2.30 -5.46 8.13
CA LEU A 172 1.36 -6.54 8.43
C LEU A 172 2.01 -7.91 8.29
N GLN A 173 2.84 -8.13 7.26
CA GLN A 173 3.64 -9.35 7.09
C GLN A 173 4.70 -9.48 8.21
N GLU A 174 5.36 -8.39 8.59
CA GLU A 174 6.28 -8.38 9.73
C GLU A 174 5.56 -8.66 11.07
N ALA A 175 4.38 -8.09 11.28
CA ALA A 175 3.57 -8.33 12.48
C ALA A 175 3.11 -9.80 12.54
N LEU A 176 2.59 -10.34 11.45
CA LEU A 176 2.18 -11.74 11.33
C LEU A 176 3.35 -12.71 11.56
N HIS A 177 4.55 -12.38 11.07
CA HIS A 177 5.73 -13.20 11.31
C HIS A 177 6.21 -13.14 12.77
N ARG A 178 6.14 -11.96 13.41
CA ARG A 178 6.39 -11.82 14.86
C ARG A 178 5.33 -12.57 15.69
N GLU A 179 4.07 -12.53 15.27
CA GLU A 179 2.97 -13.27 15.91
C GLU A 179 3.20 -14.79 15.84
N GLN A 180 3.48 -15.35 14.66
CA GLN A 180 3.80 -16.78 14.52
C GLN A 180 5.04 -17.21 15.34
N MET A 181 6.06 -16.35 15.44
CA MET A 181 7.22 -16.58 16.30
C MET A 181 6.86 -16.55 17.80
N LEU A 182 5.95 -15.66 18.21
CA LEU A 182 5.43 -15.61 19.58
C LEU A 182 4.53 -16.80 19.89
N GLU A 183 3.68 -17.24 18.96
CA GLU A 183 2.88 -18.47 19.07
C GLU A 183 3.77 -19.71 19.21
N GLN A 184 4.83 -19.85 18.39
CA GLN A 184 5.79 -20.95 18.54
C GLN A 184 6.53 -20.92 19.88
N LYS A 185 6.95 -19.74 20.34
CA LYS A 185 7.56 -19.57 21.67
C LYS A 185 6.57 -19.94 22.77
N LEU A 186 5.32 -19.47 22.69
CA LEU A 186 4.27 -19.73 23.68
C LEU A 186 3.86 -21.20 23.71
N ALA A 187 3.72 -21.87 22.57
CA ALA A 187 3.50 -23.32 22.48
C ALA A 187 4.68 -24.14 23.01
N THR A 188 5.91 -23.62 22.90
CA THR A 188 7.11 -24.25 23.48
C THR A 188 7.18 -24.05 25.00
N LEU A 189 6.84 -22.86 25.49
CA LEU A 189 6.71 -22.55 26.92
C LEU A 189 5.57 -23.33 27.58
N GLN A 190 4.42 -23.47 26.92
CA GLN A 190 3.32 -24.33 27.39
C GLN A 190 3.73 -25.80 27.50
N ARG A 191 4.51 -26.30 26.54
CA ARG A 191 5.05 -27.68 26.59
C ARG A 191 6.07 -27.85 27.71
N LEU A 192 6.96 -26.87 27.91
CA LEU A 192 7.88 -26.86 29.04
C LEU A 192 7.13 -26.80 30.37
N LEU A 193 6.13 -25.93 30.49
CA LEU A 193 5.28 -25.79 31.67
C LEU A 193 4.56 -27.11 31.98
N ALA A 194 3.91 -27.73 30.98
CA ALA A 194 3.27 -29.03 31.12
C ALA A 194 4.27 -30.13 31.57
N ASN A 195 5.44 -30.21 30.93
CA ASN A 195 6.48 -31.16 31.32
C ASN A 195 6.99 -30.91 32.76
N THR A 196 7.13 -29.65 33.18
CA THR A 196 7.52 -29.32 34.57
C THR A 196 6.39 -29.57 35.57
N GLN A 197 5.13 -29.36 35.17
CA GLN A 197 3.97 -29.65 35.99
C GLN A 197 3.84 -31.17 36.19
N GLU A 198 3.90 -31.96 35.12
CA GLU A 198 3.86 -33.43 35.17
C GLU A 198 5.05 -34.00 35.97
N ALA A 199 6.26 -33.46 35.79
CA ALA A 199 7.42 -33.81 36.62
C ALA A 199 7.22 -33.42 38.10
N SER A 200 6.57 -32.29 38.38
CA SER A 200 6.25 -31.87 39.74
C SER A 200 5.15 -32.74 40.37
N GLU A 201 4.09 -33.06 39.64
CA GLU A 201 2.98 -33.92 40.09
C GLU A 201 3.47 -35.35 40.31
N SER A 202 4.34 -35.88 39.45
CA SER A 202 5.02 -37.16 39.67
C SER A 202 5.93 -37.12 40.91
N SER A 203 6.64 -36.02 41.15
CA SER A 203 7.43 -35.79 42.36
C SER A 203 6.59 -35.57 43.62
N TRP A 204 5.36 -35.06 43.50
CA TRP A 204 4.41 -34.92 44.60
C TRP A 204 3.72 -36.25 44.89
N GLN A 205 3.33 -37.03 43.88
CA GLN A 205 2.76 -38.38 44.05
C GLN A 205 3.74 -39.33 44.75
N THR A 206 5.04 -39.23 44.44
CA THR A 206 6.09 -40.00 45.14
C THR A 206 6.37 -39.51 46.57
N ASN A 207 6.05 -38.26 46.92
CA ASN A 207 6.22 -37.69 48.26
C ASN A 207 4.96 -37.76 49.15
N VAL A 208 3.76 -37.84 48.56
CA VAL A 208 2.47 -37.79 49.28
C VAL A 208 1.89 -39.17 49.58
N SER A 209 2.41 -40.26 48.97
CA SER A 209 1.96 -41.63 49.24
C SER A 209 3.08 -42.65 49.45
N PRO A 210 3.50 -42.88 50.70
CA PRO A 210 4.10 -44.14 51.11
C PRO A 210 3.08 -44.99 51.89
N PRO A 211 2.69 -46.18 51.42
CA PRO A 211 2.37 -47.26 52.35
C PRO A 211 3.67 -47.71 53.02
N PHE A 212 3.64 -47.80 54.36
CA PHE A 212 4.69 -48.30 55.27
C PHE A 212 5.85 -47.36 55.67
N PRO A 213 6.25 -47.38 56.97
CA PRO A 213 7.29 -46.50 57.51
C PRO A 213 8.69 -47.10 57.35
N THR A 214 9.39 -46.76 56.27
CA THR A 214 10.81 -47.10 56.12
C THR A 214 11.69 -45.90 56.50
N ARG A 215 12.49 -46.04 57.56
CA ARG A 215 13.47 -45.01 57.96
C ARG A 215 14.45 -44.74 56.81
N LEU A 216 14.30 -43.60 56.13
CA LEU A 216 15.24 -43.15 55.10
C LEU A 216 16.60 -42.85 55.74
N THR A 217 17.67 -43.39 55.14
CA THR A 217 19.02 -43.23 55.67
C THR A 217 19.55 -41.82 55.39
N PRO A 218 20.41 -41.24 56.25
CA PRO A 218 20.94 -39.88 56.07
C PRO A 218 21.59 -39.64 54.71
N ARG A 219 22.10 -40.71 54.08
CA ARG A 219 22.72 -40.69 52.76
C ARG A 219 21.75 -40.34 51.62
N ARG A 220 20.47 -40.75 51.71
CA ARG A 220 19.43 -40.36 50.73
C ARG A 220 19.05 -38.89 50.88
N VAL A 221 18.82 -38.43 52.11
CA VAL A 221 18.49 -37.02 52.40
C VAL A 221 19.61 -36.07 51.96
N LEU A 222 20.88 -36.48 52.10
CA LEU A 222 22.02 -35.71 51.60
C LEU A 222 22.04 -35.65 50.06
N GLN A 223 21.71 -36.77 49.40
CA GLN A 223 21.67 -36.88 47.95
C GLN A 223 20.52 -36.05 47.34
N GLU A 224 19.35 -36.06 47.96
CA GLU A 224 18.22 -35.17 47.63
C GLU A 224 18.57 -33.70 47.86
N LYS A 225 19.24 -33.34 48.97
CA LYS A 225 19.71 -31.97 49.20
C LYS A 225 20.70 -31.49 48.12
N ILE A 226 21.63 -32.34 47.70
CA ILE A 226 22.57 -32.01 46.62
C ILE A 226 21.83 -31.81 45.30
N GLU A 227 20.85 -32.67 44.98
CA GLU A 227 20.07 -32.56 43.75
C GLU A 227 19.15 -31.32 43.74
N VAL A 228 18.56 -30.95 44.89
CA VAL A 228 17.80 -29.70 45.02
C VAL A 228 18.70 -28.48 44.86
N VAL A 229 19.88 -28.45 45.48
CA VAL A 229 20.85 -27.35 45.30
C VAL A 229 21.33 -27.26 43.85
N ARG A 230 21.57 -28.39 43.19
CA ARG A 230 21.94 -28.44 41.77
C ARG A 230 20.83 -27.82 40.90
N LYS A 231 19.58 -28.25 41.07
CA LYS A 231 18.42 -27.70 40.34
C LYS A 231 18.21 -26.22 40.65
N LEU A 232 18.42 -25.78 41.89
CA LEU A 232 18.27 -24.38 42.27
C LEU A 232 19.33 -23.50 41.57
N SER A 233 20.59 -23.94 41.51
CA SER A 233 21.66 -23.26 40.75
C SER A 233 21.47 -23.27 39.22
N GLU A 234 20.68 -24.21 38.71
CA GLU A 234 20.30 -24.33 37.30
C GLU A 234 19.15 -23.35 36.98
N VAL A 235 18.17 -23.22 37.89
CA VAL A 235 17.11 -22.21 37.84
C VAL A 235 17.68 -20.79 37.98
N GLU A 236 18.56 -20.52 38.95
CA GLU A 236 19.21 -19.22 39.14
C GLU A 236 19.98 -18.79 37.87
N ARG A 237 20.71 -19.71 37.24
CA ARG A 237 21.41 -19.43 35.97
C ARG A 237 20.44 -19.19 34.82
N SER A 238 19.31 -19.92 34.75
CA SER A 238 18.27 -19.66 33.75
C SER A 238 17.60 -18.30 33.96
N LEU A 239 17.37 -17.89 35.21
CA LEU A 239 16.79 -16.61 35.57
C LEU A 239 17.73 -15.46 35.15
N SER A 240 19.01 -15.53 35.52
CA SER A 240 20.03 -14.55 35.11
C SER A 240 20.08 -14.38 33.59
N ASN A 241 20.06 -15.49 32.82
CA ASN A 241 20.01 -15.42 31.36
C ASN A 241 18.75 -14.71 30.84
N THR A 242 17.58 -14.96 31.45
CA THR A 242 16.34 -14.27 31.06
C THR A 242 16.31 -12.80 31.48
N GLU A 243 16.99 -12.42 32.56
CA GLU A 243 17.17 -11.02 32.99
C GLU A 243 18.09 -10.27 32.00
N ASP A 244 19.19 -10.90 31.57
CA ASP A 244 20.09 -10.36 30.53
C ASP A 244 19.37 -10.23 29.17
N GLU A 245 18.54 -11.21 28.77
CA GLU A 245 17.69 -11.10 27.56
C GLU A 245 16.65 -9.96 27.69
N CYS A 246 16.05 -9.77 28.86
CA CYS A 246 15.09 -8.69 29.10
C CYS A 246 15.74 -7.30 29.07
N THR A 247 16.94 -7.15 29.66
CA THR A 247 17.68 -5.87 29.59
C THR A 247 18.10 -5.56 28.16
N HIS A 248 18.61 -6.53 27.41
CA HIS A 248 18.96 -6.34 26.01
C HIS A 248 17.76 -5.96 25.12
N LEU A 249 16.60 -6.61 25.30
CA LEU A 249 15.37 -6.26 24.61
C LEU A 249 14.88 -4.85 24.97
N LYS A 250 15.07 -4.41 26.22
CA LYS A 250 14.75 -3.05 26.65
C LYS A 250 15.66 -2.02 25.97
N GLU A 251 16.97 -2.24 25.95
CA GLU A 251 17.94 -1.38 25.24
C GLU A 251 17.72 -1.34 23.72
N MET A 252 17.26 -2.46 23.13
CA MET A 252 16.82 -2.51 21.73
C MET A 252 15.58 -1.64 21.49
N SER A 253 14.60 -1.71 22.40
CA SER A 253 13.37 -0.91 22.33
C SER A 253 13.63 0.58 22.53
N GLU A 254 14.49 0.96 23.49
CA GLU A 254 14.85 2.34 23.78
C GLU A 254 15.60 2.97 22.60
N ARG A 255 16.53 2.24 21.96
CA ARG A 255 17.20 2.69 20.72
C ARG A 255 16.22 2.87 19.56
N GLY A 256 15.33 1.92 19.33
CA GLY A 256 14.29 2.05 18.29
C GLY A 256 13.35 3.24 18.54
N GLN A 257 13.07 3.56 19.81
CA GLN A 257 12.26 4.73 20.17
C GLN A 257 13.00 6.06 19.94
N GLU A 258 14.32 6.11 20.14
CA GLU A 258 15.13 7.29 19.80
C GLU A 258 15.26 7.47 18.29
N GLU A 259 15.48 6.40 17.52
CA GLU A 259 15.50 6.45 16.05
C GLU A 259 14.18 6.98 15.47
N LEU A 260 13.04 6.55 16.02
CA LEU A 260 11.71 7.08 15.67
C LEU A 260 11.55 8.56 16.06
N ARG A 261 12.08 8.98 17.21
CA ARG A 261 12.06 10.38 17.68
C ARG A 261 12.90 11.28 16.76
N GLU A 262 14.10 10.84 16.39
CA GLU A 262 14.93 11.53 15.40
C GLU A 262 14.23 11.62 14.03
N LEU A 263 13.60 10.54 13.58
CA LEU A 263 12.90 10.52 12.29
C LEU A 263 11.70 11.49 12.29
N ALA A 264 10.93 11.55 13.38
CA ALA A 264 9.86 12.52 13.56
C ALA A 264 10.38 13.97 13.56
N ASN A 265 11.52 14.24 14.21
CA ASN A 265 12.16 15.56 14.19
C ASN A 265 12.63 15.96 12.78
N LYS A 266 13.23 15.02 12.03
CA LYS A 266 13.66 15.23 10.63
C LYS A 266 12.47 15.47 9.70
N TYR A 267 11.36 14.74 9.89
CA TYR A 267 10.11 14.96 9.18
C TYR A 267 9.53 16.36 9.45
N ASN A 268 9.46 16.78 10.72
CA ASN A 268 8.96 18.12 11.09
C ASN A 268 9.83 19.25 10.51
N ALA A 269 11.16 19.07 10.44
CA ALA A 269 12.05 20.01 9.77
C ALA A 269 11.74 20.12 8.27
N ALA A 270 11.61 18.99 7.56
CA ALA A 270 11.26 18.97 6.14
C ALA A 270 9.87 19.58 5.86
N VAL A 271 8.89 19.38 6.74
CA VAL A 271 7.56 20.02 6.63
C VAL A 271 7.65 21.54 6.77
N ASN A 272 8.50 22.05 7.67
CA ASN A 272 8.74 23.50 7.80
C ASN A 272 9.44 24.07 6.56
N GLU A 273 10.43 23.37 6.01
CA GLU A 273 11.11 23.77 4.76
C GLU A 273 10.13 23.79 3.56
N MET A 274 9.28 22.75 3.42
CA MET A 274 8.23 22.74 2.40
C MET A 274 7.25 23.91 2.56
N LYS A 275 6.93 24.31 3.80
CA LYS A 275 6.08 25.47 4.05
C LYS A 275 6.74 26.77 3.62
N GLU A 276 8.01 26.98 3.98
CA GLU A 276 8.77 28.15 3.51
C GLU A 276 8.88 28.21 1.98
N LEU A 277 9.12 27.08 1.31
CA LEU A 277 9.17 27.00 -0.14
C LEU A 277 7.80 27.31 -0.77
N THR A 278 6.71 26.81 -0.16
CA THR A 278 5.33 27.11 -0.60
C THR A 278 5.04 28.61 -0.51
N ASP A 279 5.43 29.27 0.58
CA ASP A 279 5.20 30.71 0.75
C ASP A 279 6.09 31.54 -0.21
N LYS A 280 7.33 31.08 -0.51
CA LYS A 280 8.19 31.67 -1.54
C LYS A 280 7.62 31.51 -2.96
N ILE A 281 6.99 30.37 -3.27
CA ILE A 281 6.30 30.12 -4.56
C ILE A 281 5.11 31.06 -4.71
N LYS A 282 4.21 31.18 -3.71
CA LYS A 282 3.09 32.14 -3.75
C LYS A 282 3.55 33.58 -3.95
N ALA A 283 4.65 33.97 -3.29
CA ALA A 283 5.24 35.29 -3.47
C ALA A 283 5.92 35.48 -4.84
N ALA A 284 6.24 34.42 -5.57
CA ALA A 284 6.69 34.48 -6.97
C ALA A 284 5.49 34.52 -7.95
N GLU A 285 4.46 33.71 -7.71
CA GLU A 285 3.21 33.69 -8.47
C GLU A 285 2.53 35.08 -8.48
N GLY A 286 2.38 35.71 -7.31
CA GLY A 286 1.81 37.07 -7.23
C GLY A 286 2.63 38.13 -8.00
N ARG A 287 3.96 38.03 -7.99
CA ARG A 287 4.83 38.91 -8.80
C ARG A 287 4.72 38.65 -10.30
N GLN A 288 4.54 37.39 -10.70
CA GLN A 288 4.27 37.03 -12.09
C GLN A 288 2.92 37.57 -12.56
N GLU A 289 1.90 37.53 -11.70
CA GLU A 289 0.59 38.10 -11.98
C GLU A 289 0.66 39.64 -12.12
N GLU A 290 1.34 40.34 -11.21
CA GLU A 290 1.59 41.79 -11.31
C GLU A 290 2.31 42.19 -12.60
N LEU A 291 3.34 41.44 -13.01
CA LEU A 291 4.06 41.66 -14.27
C LEU A 291 3.16 41.41 -15.49
N THR A 292 2.31 40.38 -15.43
CA THR A 292 1.39 40.04 -16.53
C THR A 292 0.29 41.10 -16.68
N GLN A 293 -0.26 41.59 -15.57
CA GLN A 293 -1.21 42.71 -15.56
C GLN A 293 -0.57 44.00 -16.09
N ARG A 294 0.68 44.28 -15.71
CA ARG A 294 1.42 45.45 -16.24
C ARG A 294 1.65 45.36 -17.74
N GLY A 295 2.15 44.22 -18.23
CA GLY A 295 2.32 44.01 -19.67
C GLY A 295 1.01 44.08 -20.47
N ALA A 296 -0.11 43.66 -19.88
CA ALA A 296 -1.43 43.81 -20.50
C ALA A 296 -1.91 45.27 -20.54
N LEU A 297 -1.58 46.09 -19.54
CA LEU A 297 -1.85 47.54 -19.55
C LEU A 297 -0.98 48.27 -20.59
N GLU A 298 0.32 48.00 -20.60
CA GLU A 298 1.27 48.55 -21.58
C GLU A 298 0.87 48.16 -23.02
N LYS A 299 0.45 46.91 -23.25
CA LYS A 299 -0.09 46.47 -24.55
C LYS A 299 -1.32 47.27 -24.96
N ARG A 300 -2.28 47.47 -24.06
CA ARG A 300 -3.50 48.25 -24.34
C ARG A 300 -3.22 49.72 -24.61
N GLU A 301 -2.23 50.32 -23.93
CA GLU A 301 -1.80 51.69 -24.20
C GLU A 301 -1.16 51.82 -25.60
N LEU A 302 -0.36 50.83 -26.00
CA LEU A 302 0.22 50.78 -27.35
C LEU A 302 -0.84 50.52 -28.43
N GLU A 303 -1.84 49.67 -28.18
CA GLU A 303 -2.99 49.45 -29.08
C GLU A 303 -3.75 50.76 -29.34
N LEU A 304 -4.15 51.48 -28.28
CA LEU A 304 -4.79 52.80 -28.40
C LEU A 304 -3.92 53.81 -29.15
N ARG A 305 -2.59 53.74 -28.99
CA ARG A 305 -1.67 54.65 -29.70
C ARG A 305 -1.53 54.29 -31.18
N ILE A 306 -1.70 53.04 -31.56
CA ILE A 306 -1.77 52.60 -32.97
C ILE A 306 -3.08 53.12 -33.58
N GLU A 307 -4.22 52.91 -32.93
CA GLU A 307 -5.53 53.44 -33.38
C GLU A 307 -5.48 54.96 -33.60
N GLU A 308 -4.90 55.74 -32.67
CA GLU A 308 -4.72 57.20 -32.82
C GLU A 308 -3.78 57.60 -33.96
N MET A 309 -2.93 56.70 -34.46
CA MET A 309 -2.08 56.93 -35.63
C MET A 309 -2.77 56.52 -36.93
N GLU A 310 -3.52 55.43 -36.93
CA GLU A 310 -4.37 55.00 -38.05
C GLU A 310 -5.46 56.03 -38.37
N GLU A 311 -6.10 56.64 -37.36
CA GLU A 311 -7.05 57.75 -37.58
C GLU A 311 -6.38 58.94 -38.28
N LYS A 312 -5.14 59.28 -37.91
CA LYS A 312 -4.39 60.38 -38.56
C LYS A 312 -3.97 60.03 -39.98
N GLU A 313 -3.60 58.78 -40.22
CA GLU A 313 -3.29 58.28 -41.56
C GLU A 313 -4.53 58.39 -42.47
N GLN A 314 -5.70 57.96 -42.00
CA GLN A 314 -6.97 58.11 -42.72
C GLN A 314 -7.31 59.58 -43.03
N VAL A 315 -7.11 60.49 -42.07
CA VAL A 315 -7.32 61.94 -42.28
C VAL A 315 -6.34 62.51 -43.31
N LEU A 316 -5.06 62.11 -43.27
CA LEU A 316 -4.07 62.53 -44.25
C LEU A 316 -4.38 61.97 -45.64
N GLN A 317 -4.79 60.70 -45.74
CA GLN A 317 -5.19 60.05 -46.98
C GLN A 317 -6.39 60.76 -47.63
N ALA A 318 -7.44 61.05 -46.86
CA ALA A 318 -8.59 61.83 -47.33
C ALA A 318 -8.19 63.25 -47.76
N SER A 319 -7.20 63.86 -47.11
CA SER A 319 -6.66 65.17 -47.53
C SER A 319 -5.85 65.09 -48.83
N ILE A 320 -5.15 63.98 -49.09
CA ILE A 320 -4.44 63.74 -50.36
C ILE A 320 -5.45 63.58 -51.50
N GLU A 321 -6.49 62.77 -51.30
CA GLU A 321 -7.57 62.57 -52.28
C GLU A 321 -8.31 63.87 -52.62
N ALA A 322 -8.59 64.70 -51.61
CA ALA A 322 -9.18 66.03 -51.83
C ALA A 322 -8.27 66.96 -52.66
N LEU A 323 -6.96 66.97 -52.37
CA LEU A 323 -5.98 67.76 -53.12
C LEU A 323 -5.77 67.24 -54.56
N GLN A 324 -5.89 65.93 -54.78
CA GLN A 324 -5.88 65.33 -56.11
C GLN A 324 -7.10 65.79 -56.92
N ALA A 325 -8.30 65.72 -56.35
CA ALA A 325 -9.53 66.19 -56.99
C ALA A 325 -9.50 67.69 -57.32
N ASP A 326 -8.96 68.53 -56.43
CA ASP A 326 -8.73 69.96 -56.70
C ASP A 326 -7.71 70.16 -57.83
N ASN A 327 -6.63 69.36 -57.89
CA ASN A 327 -5.65 69.42 -58.97
C ASN A 327 -6.30 69.07 -60.32
N ASP A 328 -7.06 67.97 -60.38
CA ASP A 328 -7.80 67.54 -61.57
C ASP A 328 -8.79 68.61 -62.04
N PHE A 329 -9.55 69.22 -61.13
CA PHE A 329 -10.42 70.35 -61.48
C PHE A 329 -9.65 71.55 -62.05
N THR A 330 -8.46 71.87 -61.49
CA THR A 330 -7.61 72.92 -62.07
C THR A 330 -7.03 72.54 -63.44
N ASN A 331 -6.71 71.27 -63.67
CA ASN A 331 -6.22 70.73 -64.93
C ASN A 331 -7.32 70.75 -66.01
N GLU A 332 -8.55 70.32 -65.69
CA GLU A 332 -9.71 70.46 -66.58
C GLU A 332 -9.97 71.93 -66.93
N ARG A 333 -9.88 72.83 -65.95
CA ARG A 333 -10.07 74.27 -66.19
C ARG A 333 -8.96 74.87 -67.05
N LEU A 334 -7.72 74.40 -66.90
CA LEU A 334 -6.60 74.73 -67.78
C LEU A 334 -6.82 74.23 -69.20
N ALA A 335 -7.25 72.97 -69.37
CA ALA A 335 -7.58 72.40 -70.68
C ALA A 335 -8.72 73.16 -71.37
N ALA A 336 -9.79 73.51 -70.64
CA ALA A 336 -10.89 74.33 -71.16
C ALA A 336 -10.43 75.74 -71.56
N LEU A 337 -9.48 76.34 -70.84
CA LEU A 337 -8.86 77.62 -71.21
C LEU A 337 -7.94 77.48 -72.42
N GLN A 338 -7.17 76.38 -72.55
CA GLN A 338 -6.37 76.08 -73.74
C GLN A 338 -7.26 75.95 -74.99
N VAL A 339 -8.33 75.16 -74.95
CA VAL A 339 -9.30 75.02 -76.05
C VAL A 339 -9.93 76.38 -76.41
N ARG A 340 -10.23 77.23 -75.41
CA ARG A 340 -10.74 78.59 -75.67
C ARG A 340 -9.68 79.50 -76.29
N LEU A 341 -8.40 79.35 -75.92
CA LEU A 341 -7.28 80.07 -76.51
C LEU A 341 -7.06 79.63 -77.97
N GLU A 342 -7.10 78.33 -78.25
CA GLU A 342 -7.06 77.76 -79.60
C GLU A 342 -8.23 78.27 -80.45
N GLN A 343 -9.46 78.31 -79.92
CA GLN A 343 -10.60 78.91 -80.63
C GLN A 343 -10.43 80.42 -80.91
N LEU A 344 -9.73 81.16 -80.04
CA LEU A 344 -9.41 82.57 -80.27
C LEU A 344 -8.27 82.74 -81.28
N GLN A 345 -7.26 81.87 -81.27
CA GLN A 345 -6.25 81.80 -82.33
C GLN A 345 -6.90 81.43 -83.66
N GLU A 346 -7.81 80.47 -83.71
CA GLU A 346 -8.51 80.06 -84.92
C GLU A 346 -9.46 81.15 -85.44
N LYS A 347 -10.08 81.94 -84.54
CA LYS A 347 -10.80 83.17 -84.92
C LYS A 347 -9.87 84.26 -85.45
N SER A 348 -8.72 84.49 -84.82
CA SER A 348 -7.72 85.44 -85.31
C SER A 348 -7.14 85.01 -86.66
N ILE A 349 -6.97 83.71 -86.91
CA ILE A 349 -6.61 83.14 -88.22
C ILE A 349 -7.75 83.32 -89.23
N LYS A 350 -9.02 83.32 -88.81
CA LYS A 350 -10.17 83.60 -89.69
C LYS A 350 -10.37 85.10 -89.98
N GLU A 351 -9.99 86.00 -89.06
CA GLU A 351 -10.05 87.45 -89.25
C GLU A 351 -8.83 88.01 -89.99
N ASN A 352 -7.64 87.41 -89.84
CA ASN A 352 -6.40 87.82 -90.52
C ASN A 352 -6.15 87.11 -91.87
N ASN A 353 -7.14 86.43 -92.45
CA ASN A 353 -7.04 85.82 -93.79
C ASN A 353 -7.71 86.66 -94.89
N SER A 354 -7.35 87.93 -94.96
CA SER A 354 -7.15 88.58 -96.26
C SER A 354 -5.66 88.66 -96.53
N LEU A 355 -5.20 87.95 -97.57
CA LEU A 355 -3.80 87.67 -97.97
C LEU A 355 -3.07 86.54 -97.22
N GLY A 356 -2.62 85.55 -97.98
CA GLY A 356 -1.32 84.89 -97.77
C GLY A 356 -1.37 83.42 -97.34
N GLU A 357 -1.23 82.50 -98.30
CA GLU A 357 -0.94 81.10 -98.02
C GLU A 357 0.40 80.94 -97.27
N CYS A 358 0.44 80.10 -96.23
CA CYS A 358 1.69 79.71 -95.57
C CYS A 358 1.73 78.19 -95.37
N THR A 359 2.58 77.52 -96.14
CA THR A 359 2.70 76.05 -96.24
C THR A 359 3.47 75.30 -95.12
N PRO A 360 4.30 75.90 -94.23
CA PRO A 360 5.06 75.13 -93.23
C PRO A 360 4.22 74.44 -92.14
N VAL A 361 3.04 74.98 -91.81
CA VAL A 361 2.28 74.59 -90.60
C VAL A 361 1.70 73.17 -90.68
N LYS A 362 1.48 72.62 -91.88
CA LYS A 362 0.93 71.27 -92.06
C LYS A 362 1.93 70.16 -91.70
N GLN A 363 3.21 70.31 -92.08
CA GLN A 363 4.25 69.33 -91.78
C GLN A 363 4.55 69.23 -90.27
N LEU A 364 4.49 70.35 -89.54
CA LEU A 364 4.64 70.34 -88.08
C LEU A 364 3.50 69.56 -87.40
N LYS A 365 2.26 69.74 -87.87
CA LYS A 365 1.08 69.05 -87.33
C LYS A 365 1.11 67.53 -87.55
N GLU A 366 1.58 67.07 -88.71
CA GLU A 366 1.78 65.63 -88.97
C GLU A 366 2.92 65.04 -88.12
N THR A 367 4.01 65.78 -87.93
CA THR A 367 5.16 65.33 -87.12
C THR A 367 4.81 65.23 -85.63
N VAL A 368 4.04 66.18 -85.09
CA VAL A 368 3.51 66.12 -83.73
C VAL A 368 2.50 64.97 -83.57
N SER A 369 1.61 64.77 -84.55
CA SER A 369 0.64 63.66 -84.52
C SER A 369 1.32 62.28 -84.55
N SER A 370 2.40 62.13 -85.34
CA SER A 370 3.26 60.92 -85.34
C SER A 370 3.94 60.67 -83.98
N SER A 371 4.29 61.74 -83.26
CA SER A 371 4.95 61.65 -81.95
C SER A 371 3.96 61.28 -80.83
N ILE A 372 2.74 61.82 -80.87
CA ILE A 372 1.66 61.46 -79.94
C ILE A 372 1.28 59.97 -80.09
N HIS A 373 1.21 59.46 -81.32
CA HIS A 373 0.92 58.04 -81.56
C HIS A 373 2.00 57.09 -80.98
N LYS A 374 3.25 57.53 -80.89
CA LYS A 374 4.34 56.75 -80.27
C LYS A 374 4.29 56.75 -78.74
N LEU A 375 3.75 57.80 -78.12
CA LEU A 375 3.55 57.87 -76.66
C LEU A 375 2.35 57.02 -76.21
N ALA A 376 1.27 56.97 -77.00
CA ALA A 376 0.11 56.11 -76.71
C ALA A 376 0.51 54.62 -76.59
N ASN A 377 1.40 54.14 -77.45
CA ASN A 377 1.88 52.75 -77.42
C ASN A 377 2.68 52.39 -76.15
N PHE A 378 3.16 53.36 -75.35
CA PHE A 378 3.79 53.08 -74.05
C PHE A 378 2.76 52.94 -72.92
N ALA A 379 1.55 53.47 -73.06
CA ALA A 379 0.49 53.30 -72.06
C ALA A 379 -0.09 51.88 -72.11
N GLU A 380 -0.39 51.34 -73.30
CA GLU A 380 -0.88 49.96 -73.48
C GLU A 380 0.11 48.90 -72.94
N VAL A 381 1.42 49.18 -72.97
CA VAL A 381 2.46 48.28 -72.45
C VAL A 381 2.53 48.29 -70.91
N MET A 382 2.09 49.35 -70.24
CA MET A 382 2.00 49.38 -68.77
C MET A 382 0.77 48.62 -68.26
N ASP A 383 -0.40 48.79 -68.87
CA ASP A 383 -1.60 48.00 -68.53
C ASP A 383 -1.39 46.49 -68.75
N ALA A 384 -0.73 46.10 -69.84
CA ALA A 384 -0.38 44.72 -70.12
C ALA A 384 0.59 44.08 -69.08
N HIS A 385 1.25 44.87 -68.24
CA HIS A 385 2.09 44.39 -67.14
C HIS A 385 1.39 44.36 -65.78
N LEU A 386 0.25 45.04 -65.62
CA LEU A 386 -0.61 44.98 -64.43
C LEU A 386 -1.59 43.81 -64.47
N GLN A 387 -2.14 43.49 -65.66
CA GLN A 387 -3.11 42.40 -65.81
C GLN A 387 -2.53 40.99 -65.56
N ASN A 388 -1.21 40.82 -65.69
CA ASN A 388 -0.57 39.50 -65.74
C ASN A 388 -0.24 38.90 -64.35
N ASN A 389 -0.72 39.53 -63.27
CA ASN A 389 -0.41 39.19 -61.87
C ASN A 389 -1.66 38.79 -61.04
N GLN A 390 -2.79 38.50 -61.69
CA GLN A 390 -4.09 38.22 -61.01
C GLN A 390 -4.74 36.87 -61.38
N THR A 391 -3.98 35.88 -61.87
CA THR A 391 -4.53 34.56 -62.20
C THR A 391 -3.59 33.40 -61.82
N ALA A 392 -3.49 33.05 -60.53
CA ALA A 392 -2.99 31.74 -60.07
C ALA A 392 -3.21 31.41 -58.57
N GLU A 393 -4.36 31.69 -57.96
CA GLU A 393 -4.78 30.97 -56.72
C GLU A 393 -6.30 30.73 -56.70
N GLU A 394 -6.71 29.49 -56.94
CA GLU A 394 -7.69 28.69 -56.14
C GLU A 394 -7.86 27.29 -56.80
N ASP A 395 -8.29 26.29 -56.01
CA ASP A 395 -8.63 24.89 -56.36
C ASP A 395 -7.52 23.84 -56.66
N ASP A 396 -6.81 23.47 -55.58
CA ASP A 396 -6.87 22.16 -54.88
C ASP A 396 -6.50 20.79 -55.55
N ILE A 397 -5.61 20.06 -54.85
CA ILE A 397 -5.24 18.62 -54.86
C ILE A 397 -5.04 17.81 -56.18
N LEU A 398 -3.79 17.37 -56.44
CA LEU A 398 -3.32 15.97 -56.21
C LEU A 398 -1.94 15.63 -56.85
N ALA A 399 -1.24 14.71 -56.16
CA ALA A 399 -0.08 13.92 -56.59
C ALA A 399 1.32 14.58 -56.66
N SER A 400 2.22 14.06 -55.82
CA SER A 400 3.65 14.36 -55.74
C SER A 400 4.45 13.90 -56.97
N PRO A 401 5.64 14.48 -57.20
CA PRO A 401 6.69 13.82 -57.97
C PRO A 401 8.01 13.69 -57.17
N ASP A 402 8.29 12.50 -56.64
CA ASP A 402 9.68 12.09 -56.39
C ASP A 402 10.19 11.33 -57.63
N ARG A 403 11.17 11.92 -58.34
CA ARG A 403 12.34 11.16 -58.84
C ARG A 403 13.42 12.03 -59.46
N LEU A 404 14.49 12.20 -58.70
CA LEU A 404 15.79 12.70 -59.18
C LEU A 404 16.48 11.71 -60.14
N LYS A 405 16.93 12.23 -61.28
CA LYS A 405 18.07 11.79 -62.11
C LYS A 405 18.28 12.85 -63.21
N GLY A 406 19.43 13.48 -63.41
CA GLY A 406 20.72 13.33 -62.75
C GLY A 406 21.85 13.58 -63.74
N ASN A 407 22.38 14.82 -63.75
CA ASN A 407 23.66 15.27 -64.33
C ASN A 407 23.79 15.28 -65.88
N PRO A 408 24.78 16.01 -66.45
CA PRO A 408 25.52 17.18 -65.95
C PRO A 408 25.61 18.37 -66.95
N MET A 409 26.35 19.39 -66.52
CA MET A 409 26.92 20.51 -67.30
C MET A 409 27.21 20.24 -68.79
N ASP A 410 26.88 21.23 -69.62
CA ASP A 410 27.52 21.44 -70.93
C ASP A 410 27.79 22.94 -71.09
N ALA A 411 29.05 23.35 -70.99
CA ALA A 411 29.47 24.70 -71.29
C ALA A 411 29.62 24.84 -72.81
N LYS A 412 28.95 25.81 -73.42
CA LYS A 412 29.21 26.22 -74.80
C LYS A 412 29.44 27.71 -74.87
N GLU A 413 30.71 28.06 -74.96
CA GLU A 413 31.15 29.30 -75.58
C GLU A 413 30.52 29.37 -76.98
N SER A 414 29.71 30.41 -77.24
CA SER A 414 29.27 30.75 -78.59
C SER A 414 29.93 32.07 -78.98
N ASP A 415 31.21 31.95 -79.33
CA ASP A 415 31.93 32.96 -80.07
C ASP A 415 31.25 33.16 -81.44
N MET A 416 30.89 34.40 -81.78
CA MET A 416 30.48 34.89 -83.12
C MET A 416 30.39 36.42 -83.04
N SER A 417 31.54 37.06 -82.81
CA SER A 417 31.73 38.46 -83.17
C SER A 417 31.68 38.62 -84.70
N ASP A 418 30.67 39.34 -85.22
CA ASP A 418 30.84 40.20 -86.40
C ASP A 418 29.55 40.94 -86.75
N THR A 419 29.52 42.25 -86.50
CA THR A 419 29.19 43.31 -87.48
C THR A 419 29.19 44.69 -86.80
N LEU A 420 29.38 45.73 -87.61
CA LEU A 420 29.31 47.16 -87.25
C LEU A 420 30.53 47.75 -86.52
N SER A 421 31.67 47.73 -87.22
CA SER A 421 32.73 48.74 -87.03
C SER A 421 32.20 50.16 -87.29
N PRO A 422 32.45 51.15 -86.41
CA PRO A 422 32.54 52.54 -86.79
C PRO A 422 34.01 52.84 -87.14
N SER A 423 34.34 52.89 -88.43
CA SER A 423 35.69 53.16 -88.90
C SER A 423 36.19 54.53 -88.43
N LYS A 424 37.24 54.55 -87.61
CA LYS A 424 38.04 55.74 -87.34
C LYS A 424 39.01 55.99 -88.50
N ASP A 425 38.51 56.58 -89.57
CA ASP A 425 39.33 57.31 -90.54
C ASP A 425 38.98 58.80 -90.36
N ARG A 426 39.84 59.55 -89.65
CA ARG A 426 40.92 60.32 -90.26
C ARG A 426 40.40 61.22 -91.39
N SER A 427 40.00 62.42 -90.98
CA SER A 427 40.05 63.67 -91.74
C SER A 427 40.77 63.58 -93.10
N SER A 428 40.00 63.34 -94.17
CA SER A 428 40.35 63.77 -95.52
C SER A 428 39.67 65.11 -95.74
N ASP A 429 40.38 66.16 -95.37
CA ASP A 429 40.06 67.55 -95.70
C ASP A 429 40.27 67.71 -97.22
N ASP A 430 39.22 67.39 -98.00
CA ASP A 430 39.25 67.37 -99.48
C ASP A 430 38.17 68.29 -100.06
N THR A 431 38.21 69.54 -99.63
CA THR A 431 37.95 70.67 -100.52
C THR A 431 39.23 71.50 -100.57
N SER A 432 40.21 71.05 -101.35
CA SER A 432 41.43 71.84 -101.58
C SER A 432 41.03 73.23 -102.03
N ASP A 433 41.47 74.20 -101.23
CA ASP A 433 41.37 75.61 -101.53
C ASP A 433 42.04 75.93 -102.88
N GLY A 434 41.61 77.01 -103.50
CA GLY A 434 41.98 77.35 -104.86
C GLY A 434 43.43 77.82 -104.98
N ASN A 435 44.32 76.94 -105.42
CA ASN A 435 45.48 77.37 -106.22
C ASN A 435 45.06 77.38 -107.69
N MET A 436 44.64 78.54 -108.19
CA MET A 436 44.82 78.82 -109.62
C MET A 436 46.32 78.96 -109.85
N ASP A 437 46.87 78.18 -110.78
CA ASP A 437 48.23 78.40 -111.26
C ASP A 437 48.29 79.75 -112.01
N ASP A 438 48.67 80.80 -111.29
CA ASP A 438 49.07 82.10 -111.85
C ASP A 438 50.42 81.94 -112.58
N GLN A 439 50.42 81.18 -113.68
CA GLN A 439 51.58 81.02 -114.54
C GLN A 439 51.17 81.10 -116.02
N GLU A 440 51.82 82.03 -116.72
CA GLU A 440 51.70 82.29 -118.17
C GLU A 440 50.44 83.01 -118.69
N LEU A 441 49.80 83.87 -117.86
CA LEU A 441 48.97 84.97 -118.38
C LEU A 441 49.79 86.25 -118.65
N ASN A 442 50.85 86.17 -119.47
CA ASN A 442 51.69 87.35 -119.77
C ASN A 442 52.37 87.34 -121.16
N GLU A 443 51.62 87.30 -122.25
CA GLU A 443 52.15 87.78 -123.54
C GLU A 443 51.10 88.28 -124.58
N PRO A 444 50.70 89.57 -124.52
CA PRO A 444 50.00 90.22 -125.64
C PRO A 444 50.88 91.27 -126.35
N GLN A 445 52.20 91.06 -126.45
CA GLN A 445 53.12 92.03 -127.06
C GLN A 445 53.24 91.93 -128.60
N ASN A 446 52.63 90.92 -129.24
CA ASN A 446 52.69 90.70 -130.70
C ASN A 446 51.41 91.06 -131.49
N ARG A 447 50.58 91.99 -130.97
CA ARG A 447 49.55 92.69 -131.78
C ARG A 447 49.78 94.18 -132.00
N VAL A 448 50.65 94.81 -131.20
CA VAL A 448 51.08 96.21 -131.41
C VAL A 448 51.99 96.34 -132.65
N ALA A 449 52.69 95.27 -133.04
CA ALA A 449 53.49 95.21 -134.26
C ALA A 449 52.65 95.23 -135.56
N LEU A 450 51.39 94.80 -135.52
CA LEU A 450 50.52 94.78 -136.72
C LEU A 450 49.78 96.12 -136.92
N LEU A 451 49.40 96.80 -135.84
CA LEU A 451 48.75 98.13 -135.92
C LEU A 451 49.74 99.27 -136.22
N LYS A 452 51.05 99.07 -136.03
CA LYS A 452 52.09 100.01 -136.49
C LYS A 452 52.33 99.98 -138.00
N ALA A 453 51.79 99.00 -138.74
CA ALA A 453 52.01 98.83 -140.18
C ALA A 453 50.98 99.56 -141.07
N GLU A 454 49.80 99.89 -140.55
CA GLU A 454 48.77 100.61 -141.32
C GLU A 454 48.80 102.14 -141.12
N LEU A 455 49.42 102.63 -140.02
CA LEU A 455 49.50 104.06 -139.68
C LEU A 455 50.42 104.89 -140.60
N HIS A 456 51.06 104.29 -141.61
CA HIS A 456 51.86 105.00 -142.62
C HIS A 456 51.19 105.09 -144.01
N ARG A 457 49.88 104.83 -144.12
CA ARG A 457 49.12 104.99 -145.39
C ARG A 457 48.05 106.09 -145.38
N ALA A 458 47.73 106.70 -144.24
CA ALA A 458 46.77 107.81 -144.15
C ALA A 458 47.49 109.10 -143.72
N GLY A 459 47.86 109.94 -144.69
CA GLY A 459 48.42 111.26 -144.41
C GLY A 459 47.33 112.23 -143.93
N LEU A 460 47.32 112.51 -142.62
CA LEU A 460 46.50 113.53 -141.97
C LEU A 460 47.34 114.24 -140.90
N GLU A 461 47.05 115.53 -140.69
CA GLU A 461 47.90 116.50 -139.97
C GLU A 461 47.89 116.32 -138.43
N PRO A 462 48.94 116.78 -137.72
CA PRO A 462 49.21 116.37 -136.33
C PRO A 462 48.43 117.15 -135.25
N GLY A 463 47.15 117.48 -135.49
CA GLY A 463 46.30 118.19 -134.53
C GLY A 463 45.37 117.29 -133.68
N ASP A 464 44.86 116.22 -134.27
CA ASP A 464 43.71 115.47 -133.69
C ASP A 464 44.09 114.23 -132.87
N THR A 465 45.38 113.87 -132.82
CA THR A 465 45.85 112.65 -132.14
C THR A 465 45.86 112.75 -130.62
N GLU A 466 46.07 113.95 -130.06
CA GLU A 466 46.23 114.15 -128.62
C GLU A 466 44.91 114.00 -127.84
N GLN A 467 43.79 114.45 -128.42
CA GLN A 467 42.45 114.33 -127.81
C GLN A 467 41.99 112.87 -127.74
N VAL A 468 42.26 112.07 -128.78
CA VAL A 468 41.92 110.64 -128.81
C VAL A 468 42.71 109.86 -127.75
N ILE A 469 43.99 110.18 -127.57
CA ILE A 469 44.84 109.57 -126.53
C ILE A 469 44.32 109.90 -125.13
N HIS A 470 43.87 111.14 -124.88
CA HIS A 470 43.26 111.53 -123.61
C HIS A 470 41.90 110.88 -123.35
N HIS A 471 41.07 110.70 -124.38
CA HIS A 471 39.79 110.01 -124.26
C HIS A 471 39.98 108.54 -123.90
N LEU A 472 40.87 107.83 -124.62
CA LEU A 472 41.20 106.43 -124.34
C LEU A 472 41.87 106.22 -122.98
N HIS A 473 42.69 107.17 -122.50
CA HIS A 473 43.22 107.13 -121.13
C HIS A 473 42.13 107.26 -120.07
N ARG A 474 41.09 108.07 -120.32
CA ARG A 474 39.97 108.21 -119.39
C ARG A 474 39.11 106.95 -119.36
N GLU A 475 38.77 106.39 -120.53
CA GLU A 475 38.03 105.13 -120.59
C GLU A 475 38.80 103.96 -119.95
N LEU A 476 40.12 103.94 -120.08
CA LEU A 476 40.98 102.95 -119.41
C LEU A 476 40.97 103.13 -117.88
N LEU A 477 41.00 104.37 -117.38
CA LEU A 477 40.88 104.67 -115.94
C LEU A 477 39.49 104.29 -115.41
N ASP A 478 38.42 104.68 -116.10
CA ASP A 478 37.04 104.37 -115.72
C ASP A 478 36.80 102.84 -115.71
N ALA A 479 37.37 102.11 -116.69
CA ALA A 479 37.35 100.65 -116.72
C ALA A 479 38.21 100.02 -115.61
N GLN A 480 39.36 100.60 -115.28
CA GLN A 480 40.21 100.14 -114.17
C GLN A 480 39.52 100.36 -112.82
N ASP A 481 38.84 101.47 -112.60
CA ASP A 481 38.09 101.74 -111.37
C ASP A 481 36.83 100.87 -111.27
N LEU A 482 36.17 100.56 -112.40
CA LEU A 482 35.09 99.59 -112.43
C LEU A 482 35.60 98.15 -112.14
N ALA A 483 36.79 97.79 -112.62
CA ALA A 483 37.43 96.52 -112.28
C ALA A 483 37.88 96.46 -110.82
N ASN A 484 38.43 97.56 -110.28
CA ASN A 484 38.82 97.68 -108.88
C ASN A 484 37.60 97.55 -107.94
N THR A 485 36.49 98.22 -108.26
CA THR A 485 35.24 98.10 -107.49
C THR A 485 34.57 96.74 -107.66
N GLY A 486 34.67 96.11 -108.83
CA GLY A 486 34.30 94.71 -109.04
C GLY A 486 35.11 93.76 -108.14
N LYS A 487 36.43 93.90 -108.11
CA LYS A 487 37.33 93.13 -107.25
C LYS A 487 37.02 93.35 -105.76
N GLN A 488 36.76 94.58 -105.34
CA GLN A 488 36.37 94.88 -103.95
C GLN A 488 35.06 94.18 -103.58
N ARG A 489 34.03 94.23 -104.44
CA ARG A 489 32.77 93.50 -104.21
C ARG A 489 32.95 91.99 -104.13
N CYS A 490 33.85 91.42 -104.93
CA CYS A 490 34.20 89.99 -104.83
C CYS A 490 34.86 89.67 -103.48
N LEU A 491 35.75 90.52 -102.98
CA LEU A 491 36.37 90.34 -101.65
C LEU A 491 35.36 90.51 -100.51
N GLU A 492 34.43 91.47 -100.62
CA GLU A 492 33.33 91.65 -99.65
C GLU A 492 32.39 90.45 -99.63
N LEU A 493 32.00 89.91 -100.80
CA LEU A 493 31.20 88.69 -100.89
C LEU A 493 31.95 87.46 -100.38
N GLN A 494 33.24 87.34 -100.64
CA GLN A 494 34.08 86.27 -100.11
C GLN A 494 34.13 86.34 -98.57
N ALA A 495 34.36 87.52 -97.99
CA ALA A 495 34.38 87.70 -96.54
C ALA A 495 33.04 87.34 -95.89
N LEU A 496 31.90 87.73 -96.51
CA LEU A 496 30.57 87.34 -96.04
C LEU A 496 30.30 85.84 -96.15
N LEU A 497 30.76 85.18 -97.21
CA LEU A 497 30.66 83.72 -97.35
C LEU A 497 31.56 82.99 -96.34
N GLU A 498 32.74 83.52 -96.03
CA GLU A 498 33.63 83.00 -94.98
C GLU A 498 33.08 83.24 -93.57
N GLU A 499 32.32 84.30 -93.35
CA GLU A 499 31.60 84.57 -92.09
C GLU A 499 30.36 83.67 -91.94
N GLU A 500 29.56 83.49 -93.00
CA GLU A 500 28.44 82.54 -93.02
C GLU A 500 28.93 81.10 -92.80
N ARG A 501 30.01 80.69 -93.47
CA ARG A 501 30.65 79.38 -93.26
C ARG A 501 31.13 79.19 -91.82
N ARG A 502 31.74 80.22 -91.20
CA ARG A 502 32.14 80.16 -89.79
C ARG A 502 30.94 80.06 -88.85
N SER A 503 29.91 80.88 -89.04
CA SER A 503 28.69 80.81 -88.21
C SER A 503 27.98 79.45 -88.34
N ASN A 504 27.92 78.88 -89.55
CA ASN A 504 27.38 77.54 -89.77
C ASN A 504 28.25 76.45 -89.12
N SER A 505 29.59 76.57 -89.19
CA SER A 505 30.52 75.69 -88.48
C SER A 505 30.36 75.75 -86.96
N GLU A 506 30.17 76.94 -86.39
CA GLU A 506 29.92 77.12 -84.94
C GLU A 506 28.58 76.51 -84.52
N GLN A 507 27.51 76.73 -85.31
CA GLN A 507 26.18 76.16 -85.05
C GLN A 507 26.16 74.62 -85.19
N THR A 508 26.89 74.06 -86.15
CA THR A 508 27.05 72.61 -86.30
C THR A 508 27.90 72.01 -85.19
N GLU A 509 28.93 72.71 -84.70
CA GLU A 509 29.70 72.28 -83.53
C GLU A 509 28.86 72.32 -82.24
N GLU A 510 28.09 73.38 -82.00
CA GLU A 510 27.22 73.50 -80.82
C GLU A 510 26.09 72.46 -80.81
N SER A 511 25.42 72.25 -81.95
CA SER A 511 24.42 71.18 -82.08
C SER A 511 25.04 69.78 -81.94
N THR A 512 26.26 69.56 -82.42
CA THR A 512 27.01 68.30 -82.19
C THR A 512 27.31 68.10 -80.71
N LYS A 513 27.77 69.13 -79.99
CA LYS A 513 27.98 69.09 -78.52
C LYS A 513 26.68 68.76 -77.78
N GLN A 514 25.56 69.37 -78.18
CA GLN A 514 24.26 69.11 -77.57
C GLN A 514 23.77 67.68 -77.86
N ILE A 515 23.95 67.17 -79.08
CA ILE A 515 23.65 65.76 -79.42
C ILE A 515 24.51 64.81 -78.59
N GLN A 516 25.82 65.07 -78.46
CA GLN A 516 26.73 64.25 -77.67
C GLN A 516 26.39 64.26 -76.18
N TYR A 517 25.98 65.42 -75.63
CA TYR A 517 25.48 65.52 -74.26
C TYR A 517 24.21 64.69 -74.05
N LEU A 518 23.23 64.81 -74.94
CA LEU A 518 21.99 64.04 -74.89
C LEU A 518 22.23 62.53 -75.05
N GLN A 519 23.11 62.11 -75.96
CA GLN A 519 23.55 60.72 -76.10
C GLN A 519 24.21 60.19 -74.81
N THR A 520 25.05 61.00 -74.16
CA THR A 520 25.69 60.64 -72.90
C THR A 520 24.67 60.49 -71.76
N GLN A 521 23.67 61.37 -71.69
CA GLN A 521 22.60 61.26 -70.69
C GLN A 521 21.66 60.08 -70.97
N LEU A 522 21.36 59.79 -72.25
CA LEU A 522 20.60 58.61 -72.65
C LEU A 522 21.33 57.32 -72.26
N GLY A 523 22.64 57.23 -72.51
CA GLY A 523 23.46 56.07 -72.12
C GLY A 523 23.55 55.87 -70.61
N LYS A 524 23.61 56.95 -69.82
CA LYS A 524 23.51 56.86 -68.35
C LYS A 524 22.14 56.33 -67.91
N LEU A 525 21.05 56.90 -68.44
CA LEU A 525 19.70 56.45 -68.11
C LEU A 525 19.46 54.99 -68.52
N GLN A 526 20.04 54.53 -69.63
CA GLN A 526 20.03 53.12 -70.03
C GLN A 526 20.73 52.24 -69.00
N ALA A 527 21.96 52.59 -68.58
CA ALA A 527 22.70 51.85 -67.56
C ALA A 527 21.98 51.84 -66.20
N ASP A 528 21.40 52.97 -65.77
CA ASP A 528 20.62 53.07 -64.53
C ASP A 528 19.35 52.19 -64.58
N MET A 529 18.66 52.16 -65.74
CA MET A 529 17.51 51.26 -65.95
C MET A 529 17.90 49.79 -65.98
N GLU A 530 19.07 49.44 -66.54
CA GLU A 530 19.60 48.08 -66.55
C GLU A 530 19.97 47.63 -65.14
N ALA A 531 20.69 48.45 -64.37
CA ALA A 531 21.03 48.17 -62.98
C ALA A 531 19.78 47.99 -62.09
N LEU A 532 18.74 48.81 -62.27
CA LEU A 532 17.46 48.65 -61.56
C LEU A 532 16.72 47.36 -61.95
N ARG A 533 16.82 46.91 -63.21
CA ARG A 533 16.25 45.62 -63.65
C ARG A 533 17.01 44.45 -63.05
N GLU A 534 18.34 44.47 -63.06
CA GLU A 534 19.18 43.45 -62.43
C GLU A 534 18.94 43.37 -60.92
N GLN A 535 18.84 44.52 -60.24
CA GLN A 535 18.49 44.57 -58.82
C GLN A 535 17.11 43.97 -58.57
N ARG A 536 16.10 44.34 -59.37
CA ARG A 536 14.75 43.78 -59.25
C ARG A 536 14.76 42.26 -59.45
N GLU A 537 15.36 41.76 -60.52
CA GLU A 537 15.40 40.32 -60.79
C GLU A 537 16.16 39.57 -59.68
N SER A 538 17.29 40.11 -59.20
CA SER A 538 18.02 39.57 -58.06
C SER A 538 17.15 39.48 -56.80
N THR A 539 16.37 40.52 -56.46
CA THR A 539 15.44 40.47 -55.32
C THR A 539 14.28 39.48 -55.52
N ILE A 540 13.82 39.28 -56.77
CA ILE A 540 12.80 38.28 -57.10
C ILE A 540 13.38 36.86 -56.97
N CYS A 541 14.63 36.64 -57.37
CA CYS A 541 15.32 35.37 -57.17
C CYS A 541 15.47 35.03 -55.68
N THR A 542 16.01 35.95 -54.86
CA THR A 542 16.23 35.68 -53.43
C THR A 542 14.91 35.46 -52.68
N THR A 543 13.88 36.27 -52.94
CA THR A 543 12.57 36.10 -52.28
C THR A 543 11.87 34.81 -52.71
N ARG A 544 12.06 34.34 -53.95
CA ARG A 544 11.58 33.01 -54.38
C ARG A 544 12.33 31.88 -53.69
N GLU A 545 13.66 31.96 -53.57
CA GLU A 545 14.47 30.96 -52.87
C GLU A 545 14.08 30.88 -51.38
N GLU A 546 13.93 32.02 -50.71
CA GLU A 546 13.44 32.11 -49.32
C GLU A 546 12.03 31.51 -49.16
N LEU A 547 11.11 31.77 -50.11
CA LEU A 547 9.77 31.18 -50.12
C LEU A 547 9.81 29.66 -50.27
N TYR A 548 10.64 29.13 -51.17
CA TYR A 548 10.81 27.68 -51.32
C TYR A 548 11.37 27.03 -50.05
N CYS A 549 12.39 27.63 -49.43
CA CYS A 549 12.92 27.14 -48.15
C CYS A 549 11.85 27.14 -47.05
N ALA A 550 11.06 28.22 -46.93
CA ALA A 550 9.96 28.29 -45.96
C ALA A 550 8.86 27.25 -46.23
N GLN A 551 8.55 26.96 -47.50
CA GLN A 551 7.59 25.91 -47.88
C GLN A 551 8.11 24.50 -47.52
N GLU A 552 9.40 24.21 -47.76
CA GLU A 552 10.02 22.94 -47.35
C GLU A 552 10.04 22.79 -45.82
N GLU A 553 10.39 23.84 -45.07
CA GLU A 553 10.34 23.84 -43.61
C GLU A 553 8.92 23.57 -43.08
N ILE A 554 7.90 24.22 -43.65
CA ILE A 554 6.49 23.98 -43.30
C ILE A 554 6.09 22.53 -43.56
N LEU A 555 6.53 21.93 -44.68
CA LEU A 555 6.25 20.52 -45.00
C LEU A 555 6.90 19.57 -44.00
N VAL A 556 8.17 19.79 -43.64
CA VAL A 556 8.90 19.00 -42.64
C VAL A 556 8.25 19.14 -41.26
N LEU A 557 7.86 20.35 -40.85
CA LEU A 557 7.18 20.61 -39.58
C LEU A 557 5.81 19.94 -39.51
N ARG A 558 5.03 19.93 -40.60
CA ARG A 558 3.75 19.20 -40.68
C ARG A 558 3.96 17.69 -40.50
N HIS A 559 4.93 17.11 -41.20
CA HIS A 559 5.22 15.68 -41.06
C HIS A 559 5.73 15.31 -39.66
N ALA A 560 6.58 16.16 -39.06
CA ALA A 560 7.03 16.01 -37.67
C ALA A 560 5.87 16.13 -36.66
N MET A 561 4.90 17.02 -36.90
CA MET A 561 3.68 17.12 -36.10
C MET A 561 2.81 15.87 -36.23
N GLU A 562 2.54 15.41 -37.45
CA GLU A 562 1.73 14.21 -37.73
C GLU A 562 2.33 12.95 -37.07
N THR A 563 3.63 12.73 -37.24
CA THR A 563 4.34 11.60 -36.61
C THR A 563 4.30 11.68 -35.09
N ALA A 564 4.52 12.85 -34.49
CA ALA A 564 4.39 13.06 -33.05
C ALA A 564 2.94 12.89 -32.54
N THR A 565 1.91 13.24 -33.32
CA THR A 565 0.51 12.94 -32.96
C THR A 565 0.22 11.45 -33.00
N ALA A 566 0.65 10.74 -34.04
CA ALA A 566 0.48 9.30 -34.16
C ALA A 566 1.25 8.52 -33.09
N GLU A 567 2.38 9.04 -32.60
CA GLU A 567 3.11 8.51 -31.45
C GLU A 567 2.31 8.66 -30.15
N ARG A 568 1.80 9.87 -29.87
CA ARG A 568 0.93 10.12 -28.70
C ARG A 568 -0.33 9.26 -28.72
N GLU A 569 -0.97 9.07 -29.87
CA GLU A 569 -2.14 8.18 -29.99
C GLU A 569 -1.79 6.71 -29.69
N ARG A 570 -0.62 6.23 -30.13
CA ARG A 570 -0.11 4.90 -29.80
C ARG A 570 0.20 4.75 -28.31
N GLU A 571 0.80 5.76 -27.68
CA GLU A 571 1.04 5.78 -26.24
C GLU A 571 -0.27 5.80 -25.44
N ILE A 572 -1.25 6.62 -25.84
CA ILE A 572 -2.58 6.66 -25.22
C ILE A 572 -3.28 5.30 -25.34
N ALA A 573 -3.22 4.64 -26.50
CA ALA A 573 -3.80 3.31 -26.70
C ALA A 573 -3.12 2.25 -25.83
N ALA A 574 -1.79 2.30 -25.67
CA ALA A 574 -1.05 1.41 -24.77
C ALA A 574 -1.43 1.64 -23.30
N LEU A 575 -1.47 2.89 -22.85
CA LEU A 575 -1.89 3.26 -21.49
C LEU A 575 -3.35 2.85 -21.20
N GLN A 576 -4.25 2.95 -22.18
CA GLN A 576 -5.62 2.46 -22.06
C GLN A 576 -5.69 0.93 -21.92
N ALA A 577 -4.84 0.19 -22.66
CA ALA A 577 -4.75 -1.27 -22.53
C ALA A 577 -4.21 -1.69 -21.15
N ASP A 578 -3.13 -1.05 -20.68
CA ASP A 578 -2.55 -1.30 -19.36
C ASP A 578 -3.56 -0.98 -18.24
N LEU A 579 -4.28 0.13 -18.34
CA LEU A 579 -5.32 0.53 -17.39
C LEU A 579 -6.47 -0.49 -17.36
N CYS A 580 -6.87 -1.05 -18.50
CA CYS A 580 -7.82 -2.16 -18.57
C CYS A 580 -7.26 -3.46 -17.94
N GLY A 581 -5.97 -3.74 -18.11
CA GLY A 581 -5.26 -4.82 -17.43
C GLY A 581 -5.31 -4.68 -15.90
N VAL A 582 -4.88 -3.53 -15.38
CA VAL A 582 -4.90 -3.21 -13.94
C VAL A 582 -6.31 -3.24 -13.36
N ARG A 583 -7.33 -2.73 -14.08
CA ARG A 583 -8.75 -2.86 -13.67
C ARG A 583 -9.16 -4.32 -13.51
N SER A 584 -8.79 -5.17 -14.47
CA SER A 584 -9.10 -6.61 -14.45
C SER A 584 -8.38 -7.34 -13.30
N GLU A 585 -7.14 -6.97 -12.99
CA GLU A 585 -6.42 -7.51 -11.83
C GLU A 585 -7.03 -7.06 -10.50
N LEU A 586 -7.40 -5.78 -10.39
CA LEU A 586 -8.04 -5.23 -9.20
C LEU A 586 -9.41 -5.89 -8.93
N GLU A 587 -10.16 -6.22 -9.97
CA GLU A 587 -11.40 -7.00 -9.86
C GLU A 587 -11.14 -8.44 -9.39
N ARG A 588 -10.10 -9.13 -9.90
CA ARG A 588 -9.67 -10.43 -9.38
C ARG A 588 -9.25 -10.36 -7.90
N TRP A 589 -8.59 -9.28 -7.48
CA TRP A 589 -8.23 -9.07 -6.07
C TRP A 589 -9.44 -8.81 -5.17
N ARG A 590 -10.48 -8.12 -5.66
CA ARG A 590 -11.77 -8.00 -4.96
C ARG A 590 -12.46 -9.36 -4.82
N ASP A 591 -12.49 -10.15 -5.90
CA ASP A 591 -13.07 -11.49 -5.90
C ASP A 591 -12.35 -12.47 -4.96
N THR A 592 -11.03 -12.35 -4.79
CA THR A 592 -10.26 -13.16 -3.84
C THR A 592 -10.45 -12.65 -2.40
N ALA A 593 -10.47 -11.35 -2.17
CA ALA A 593 -10.83 -10.78 -0.86
C ALA A 593 -12.22 -11.25 -0.41
N ALA A 594 -13.25 -11.16 -1.27
CA ALA A 594 -14.60 -11.63 -0.99
C ALA A 594 -14.71 -13.16 -0.81
N LYS A 595 -13.73 -13.95 -1.29
CA LYS A 595 -13.60 -15.38 -0.96
C LYS A 595 -13.04 -15.57 0.44
N TYR A 596 -12.01 -14.82 0.82
CA TYR A 596 -11.41 -14.89 2.16
C TYR A 596 -12.36 -14.36 3.25
N GLU A 597 -13.09 -13.27 3.01
CA GLU A 597 -14.13 -12.77 3.94
C GLU A 597 -15.16 -13.86 4.27
N ARG A 598 -15.68 -14.56 3.26
CA ARG A 598 -16.63 -15.67 3.46
C ARG A 598 -16.02 -16.85 4.21
N GLU A 599 -14.73 -17.12 4.03
CA GLU A 599 -14.05 -18.19 4.78
C GLU A 599 -13.78 -17.79 6.23
N ILE A 600 -13.41 -16.52 6.48
CA ILE A 600 -13.30 -15.95 7.83
C ILE A 600 -14.65 -16.03 8.55
N SER A 601 -15.77 -15.67 7.90
CA SER A 601 -17.11 -15.81 8.48
C SER A 601 -17.42 -17.26 8.88
N ARG A 602 -17.12 -18.24 8.00
CA ARG A 602 -17.31 -19.67 8.30
C ARG A 602 -16.43 -20.16 9.45
N LEU A 603 -15.19 -19.70 9.53
CA LEU A 603 -14.27 -20.05 10.61
C LEU A 603 -14.72 -19.43 11.94
N GLN A 604 -15.29 -18.22 11.93
CA GLN A 604 -15.91 -17.60 13.10
C GLN A 604 -17.16 -18.38 13.56
N GLU A 605 -18.04 -18.78 12.63
CA GLU A 605 -19.18 -19.67 12.92
C GLU A 605 -18.72 -21.01 13.51
N ALA A 606 -17.71 -21.66 12.92
CA ALA A 606 -17.14 -22.90 13.43
C ALA A 606 -16.51 -22.74 14.82
N PHE A 607 -15.81 -21.63 15.07
CA PHE A 607 -15.19 -21.33 16.36
C PHE A 607 -16.24 -21.08 17.46
N THR A 608 -17.29 -20.30 17.17
CA THR A 608 -18.38 -20.08 18.14
C THR A 608 -19.12 -21.38 18.46
N LEU A 609 -19.36 -22.25 17.47
CA LEU A 609 -19.91 -23.58 17.68
C LEU A 609 -18.98 -24.46 18.55
N GLN A 610 -17.66 -24.44 18.30
CA GLN A 610 -16.68 -25.16 19.10
C GLN A 610 -16.64 -24.65 20.55
N GLN A 611 -16.74 -23.33 20.76
CA GLN A 611 -16.82 -22.72 22.09
C GLN A 611 -18.09 -23.14 22.83
N GLN A 612 -19.23 -23.19 22.14
CA GLN A 612 -20.49 -23.68 22.70
C GLN A 612 -20.39 -25.17 23.08
N GLN A 613 -19.83 -26.02 22.23
CA GLN A 613 -19.58 -27.44 22.52
C GLN A 613 -18.62 -27.63 23.71
N ARG A 614 -17.60 -26.76 23.86
CA ARG A 614 -16.69 -26.80 25.01
C ARG A 614 -17.39 -26.39 26.31
N SER A 615 -18.31 -25.41 26.26
CA SER A 615 -19.09 -25.01 27.43
C SER A 615 -20.06 -26.10 27.89
N THR A 616 -20.74 -26.79 26.98
CA THR A 616 -21.63 -27.92 27.33
C THR A 616 -20.84 -29.13 27.83
N ALA A 617 -19.67 -29.42 27.24
CA ALA A 617 -18.77 -30.46 27.76
C ALA A 617 -18.30 -30.16 29.19
N ASN A 618 -17.90 -28.92 29.48
CA ASN A 618 -17.53 -28.50 30.84
C ASN A 618 -18.70 -28.62 31.82
N GLN A 619 -19.92 -28.25 31.40
CA GLN A 619 -21.12 -28.37 32.23
C GLN A 619 -21.45 -29.84 32.55
N LEU A 620 -21.45 -30.72 31.54
CA LEU A 620 -21.65 -32.16 31.72
C LEU A 620 -20.55 -32.78 32.60
N GLN A 621 -19.31 -32.31 32.50
CA GLN A 621 -18.22 -32.75 33.37
C GLN A 621 -18.45 -32.34 34.84
N ALA A 622 -18.98 -31.13 35.09
CA ALA A 622 -19.35 -30.69 36.43
C ALA A 622 -20.54 -31.51 36.98
N GLU A 623 -21.57 -31.77 36.17
CA GLU A 623 -22.69 -32.63 36.54
C GLU A 623 -22.22 -34.05 36.89
N CYS A 624 -21.37 -34.66 36.07
CA CYS A 624 -20.73 -35.95 36.35
C CYS A 624 -19.94 -35.95 37.68
N ALA A 625 -19.18 -34.88 37.98
CA ALA A 625 -18.45 -34.76 39.24
C ALA A 625 -19.39 -34.68 40.46
N THR A 626 -20.49 -33.91 40.37
CA THR A 626 -21.49 -33.85 41.45
C THR A 626 -22.22 -35.18 41.65
N LEU A 627 -22.54 -35.91 40.57
CA LEU A 627 -23.11 -37.25 40.64
C LEU A 627 -22.13 -38.25 41.26
N GLN A 628 -20.84 -38.22 40.90
CA GLN A 628 -19.80 -39.03 41.53
C GLN A 628 -19.71 -38.77 43.04
N GLN A 629 -19.65 -37.50 43.46
CA GLN A 629 -19.61 -37.14 44.87
C GLN A 629 -20.85 -37.63 45.62
N ARG A 630 -22.03 -37.51 45.01
CA ARG A 630 -23.31 -37.99 45.58
C ARG A 630 -23.36 -39.53 45.68
N CYS A 631 -22.78 -40.25 44.73
CA CYS A 631 -22.59 -41.70 44.83
C CYS A 631 -21.63 -42.08 45.97
N VAL A 632 -20.56 -41.31 46.20
CA VAL A 632 -19.66 -41.53 47.35
C VAL A 632 -20.38 -41.30 48.68
N CYS A 633 -21.20 -40.26 48.80
CA CYS A 633 -22.02 -40.04 50.00
C CYS A 633 -23.01 -41.20 50.24
N LEU A 634 -23.75 -41.63 49.19
CA LEU A 634 -24.66 -42.77 49.30
C LEU A 634 -23.94 -44.09 49.63
N GLN A 635 -22.69 -44.27 49.16
CA GLN A 635 -21.87 -45.40 49.54
C GLN A 635 -21.50 -45.36 51.04
N GLN A 636 -21.12 -44.18 51.55
CA GLN A 636 -20.84 -43.97 52.97
C GLN A 636 -22.08 -44.21 53.84
N ASP A 637 -23.26 -43.73 53.42
CA ASP A 637 -24.54 -43.99 54.10
C ASP A 637 -24.86 -45.50 54.12
N CYS A 638 -24.69 -46.18 52.98
CA CYS A 638 -24.88 -47.64 52.87
C CYS A 638 -23.95 -48.43 53.80
N ASP A 639 -22.68 -48.02 53.91
CA ASP A 639 -21.71 -48.69 54.77
C ASP A 639 -21.90 -48.34 56.26
N GLY A 640 -22.39 -47.14 56.56
CA GLY A 640 -22.89 -46.77 57.90
C GLY A 640 -24.06 -47.64 58.33
N LEU A 641 -25.10 -47.77 57.50
CA LEU A 641 -26.24 -48.65 57.73
C LEU A 641 -25.83 -50.14 57.84
N ARG A 642 -24.81 -50.57 57.09
CA ARG A 642 -24.23 -51.92 57.20
C ARG A 642 -23.60 -52.15 58.57
N GLY A 643 -22.82 -51.18 59.05
CA GLY A 643 -22.23 -51.19 60.39
C GLY A 643 -23.29 -51.15 61.51
N GLU A 644 -24.32 -50.31 61.39
CA GLU A 644 -25.45 -50.30 62.33
C GLU A 644 -26.13 -51.67 62.40
N ARG A 645 -26.44 -52.27 61.24
CA ARG A 645 -27.00 -53.61 61.14
C ARG A 645 -26.11 -54.65 61.82
N GLU A 646 -24.79 -54.61 61.61
CA GLU A 646 -23.84 -55.51 62.30
C GLU A 646 -23.89 -55.33 63.82
N THR A 647 -23.88 -54.08 64.34
CA THR A 647 -24.03 -53.86 65.80
C THR A 647 -25.38 -54.31 66.37
N LEU A 648 -26.45 -54.27 65.57
CA LEU A 648 -27.76 -54.80 65.95
C LEU A 648 -27.78 -56.33 65.93
N THR A 649 -27.11 -56.97 64.97
CA THR A 649 -26.92 -58.42 64.93
C THR A 649 -26.12 -58.89 66.14
N ASP A 650 -25.03 -58.22 66.51
CA ASP A 650 -24.26 -58.51 67.73
C ASP A 650 -25.10 -58.37 69.00
N LYS A 651 -25.95 -57.34 69.09
CA LYS A 651 -26.87 -57.15 70.22
C LYS A 651 -27.91 -58.27 70.29
N LEU A 652 -28.48 -58.68 69.15
CA LEU A 652 -29.39 -59.84 69.09
C LEU A 652 -28.68 -61.10 69.59
N HIS A 653 -27.48 -61.39 69.11
CA HIS A 653 -26.71 -62.56 69.56
C HIS A 653 -26.38 -62.53 71.06
N ARG A 654 -26.11 -61.36 71.64
CA ARG A 654 -25.96 -61.23 73.11
C ARG A 654 -27.27 -61.55 73.84
N LEU A 655 -28.39 -60.98 73.39
CA LEU A 655 -29.70 -61.26 73.97
C LEU A 655 -30.14 -62.72 73.80
N GLU A 656 -29.78 -63.38 72.69
CA GLU A 656 -30.00 -64.80 72.46
C GLU A 656 -29.19 -65.68 73.43
N ASN A 657 -27.95 -65.29 73.73
CA ASN A 657 -27.10 -65.96 74.72
C ASN A 657 -27.54 -65.70 76.17
N GLU A 658 -28.04 -64.50 76.48
CA GLU A 658 -28.67 -64.20 77.78
C GLU A 658 -29.99 -64.99 77.94
N LEU A 659 -30.77 -65.14 76.86
CA LEU A 659 -31.99 -65.94 76.83
C LEU A 659 -31.72 -67.44 76.93
N SER A 660 -30.65 -67.97 76.32
CA SER A 660 -30.26 -69.37 76.50
C SER A 660 -29.75 -69.61 77.93
N SER A 661 -28.91 -68.74 78.48
CA SER A 661 -28.43 -68.85 79.86
C SER A 661 -29.56 -68.77 80.89
N THR A 662 -30.54 -67.87 80.71
CA THR A 662 -31.71 -67.80 81.60
C THR A 662 -32.65 -69.01 81.45
N ARG A 663 -32.77 -69.60 80.25
CA ARG A 663 -33.45 -70.89 80.05
C ARG A 663 -32.73 -72.04 80.76
N GLU A 664 -31.40 -72.10 80.69
CA GLU A 664 -30.59 -73.08 81.43
C GLU A 664 -30.75 -72.91 82.95
N GLN A 665 -30.69 -71.69 83.46
CA GLN A 665 -30.96 -71.39 84.87
C GLN A 665 -32.38 -71.82 85.27
N SER A 666 -33.39 -71.54 84.43
CA SER A 666 -34.77 -71.98 84.68
C SER A 666 -34.89 -73.51 84.69
N LEU A 667 -34.18 -74.23 83.82
CA LEU A 667 -34.15 -75.70 83.84
C LEU A 667 -33.52 -76.24 85.12
N VAL A 668 -32.39 -75.67 85.58
CA VAL A 668 -31.75 -76.04 86.85
C VAL A 668 -32.68 -75.77 88.05
N LEU A 669 -33.40 -74.65 88.04
CA LEU A 669 -34.40 -74.33 89.07
C LEU A 669 -35.58 -75.30 89.02
N SER A 670 -36.08 -75.68 87.84
CA SER A 670 -37.14 -76.69 87.70
C SER A 670 -36.71 -78.08 88.19
N CYS A 671 -35.49 -78.53 87.86
CA CYS A 671 -34.95 -79.78 88.41
C CYS A 671 -34.76 -79.71 89.94
N SER A 672 -34.40 -78.54 90.47
CA SER A 672 -34.31 -78.31 91.92
C SER A 672 -35.69 -78.38 92.57
N LEU A 673 -36.71 -77.78 91.95
CA LEU A 673 -38.11 -77.87 92.38
C LEU A 673 -38.60 -79.33 92.40
N GLU A 674 -38.40 -80.07 91.30
CA GLU A 674 -38.77 -81.50 91.20
C GLU A 674 -38.08 -82.35 92.29
N SER A 675 -36.84 -82.01 92.66
CA SER A 675 -36.14 -82.68 93.76
C SER A 675 -36.73 -82.36 95.13
N LEU A 676 -37.24 -81.13 95.33
CA LEU A 676 -37.93 -80.71 96.55
C LEU A 676 -39.33 -81.32 96.64
N GLU A 677 -40.08 -81.38 95.55
CA GLU A 677 -41.38 -82.05 95.45
C GLU A 677 -41.26 -83.54 95.77
N LYS A 678 -40.24 -84.23 95.24
CA LYS A 678 -39.93 -85.63 95.61
C LYS A 678 -39.60 -85.76 97.10
N ARG A 679 -38.87 -84.81 97.67
CA ARG A 679 -38.55 -84.81 99.11
C ARG A 679 -39.78 -84.53 99.98
N GLU A 680 -40.69 -83.68 99.53
CA GLU A 680 -41.98 -83.43 100.17
C GLU A 680 -42.87 -84.67 100.12
N GLY A 681 -42.96 -85.36 98.98
CA GLY A 681 -43.70 -86.62 98.86
C GLY A 681 -43.19 -87.70 99.82
N VAL A 682 -41.86 -87.86 99.95
CA VAL A 682 -41.26 -88.78 100.95
C VAL A 682 -41.60 -88.35 102.39
N LEU A 683 -41.62 -87.05 102.68
CA LEU A 683 -42.02 -86.55 104.00
C LEU A 683 -43.51 -86.77 104.28
N GLN A 684 -44.39 -86.64 103.29
CA GLN A 684 -45.82 -86.97 103.41
C GLN A 684 -46.04 -88.46 103.64
N GLU A 685 -45.32 -89.34 102.92
CA GLU A 685 -45.38 -90.79 103.13
C GLU A 685 -44.89 -91.18 104.54
N GLN A 686 -43.82 -90.56 105.03
CA GLN A 686 -43.36 -90.72 106.42
C GLN A 686 -44.39 -90.25 107.43
N LEU A 687 -45.08 -89.12 107.18
CA LEU A 687 -46.13 -88.60 108.06
C LEU A 687 -47.31 -89.59 108.14
N GLY A 688 -47.77 -90.08 106.99
CA GLY A 688 -48.85 -91.08 106.92
C GLY A 688 -48.47 -92.42 107.56
N SER A 689 -47.19 -92.83 107.49
CA SER A 689 -46.68 -93.99 108.24
C SER A 689 -46.77 -93.76 109.75
N LEU A 690 -46.41 -92.56 110.23
CA LEU A 690 -46.47 -92.19 111.64
C LEU A 690 -47.92 -92.17 112.16
N GLU A 691 -48.86 -91.61 111.39
CA GLU A 691 -50.29 -91.60 111.72
C GLU A 691 -50.87 -93.02 111.82
N ASN A 692 -50.51 -93.92 110.90
CA ASN A 692 -50.91 -95.32 110.95
C ASN A 692 -50.34 -96.05 112.18
N GLN A 693 -49.08 -95.77 112.55
CA GLN A 693 -48.47 -96.30 113.77
C GLN A 693 -49.23 -95.84 115.03
N HIS A 694 -49.56 -94.56 115.12
CA HIS A 694 -50.37 -94.01 116.21
C HIS A 694 -51.77 -94.65 116.28
N LEU A 695 -52.42 -94.93 115.14
CA LEU A 695 -53.69 -95.65 115.10
C LEU A 695 -53.57 -97.09 115.63
N GLN A 696 -52.52 -97.82 115.24
CA GLN A 696 -52.28 -99.17 115.74
C GLN A 696 -52.05 -99.19 117.25
N ASP A 697 -51.20 -98.30 117.76
CA ASP A 697 -50.90 -98.22 119.19
C ASP A 697 -52.14 -97.84 120.01
N ALA A 698 -52.96 -96.90 119.53
CA ALA A 698 -54.24 -96.56 120.15
C ALA A 698 -55.23 -97.74 120.19
N SER A 699 -55.29 -98.56 119.13
CA SER A 699 -56.13 -99.77 119.11
C SER A 699 -55.68 -100.81 120.15
N LYS A 700 -54.37 -100.93 120.34
CA LYS A 700 -53.72 -101.90 121.23
C LYS A 700 -53.95 -101.53 122.70
N LEU A 701 -53.80 -100.25 123.03
CA LEU A 701 -54.16 -99.68 124.35
C LEU A 701 -55.65 -99.90 124.67
N LYS A 702 -56.54 -99.73 123.69
CA LYS A 702 -57.98 -99.95 123.89
C LYS A 702 -58.31 -101.41 124.23
N SER A 703 -57.71 -102.37 123.52
CA SER A 703 -57.90 -103.80 123.82
C SER A 703 -57.39 -104.20 125.22
N GLN A 704 -56.35 -103.54 125.73
CA GLN A 704 -55.84 -103.78 127.09
C GLN A 704 -56.78 -103.23 128.17
N LEU A 705 -57.47 -102.10 127.90
CA LEU A 705 -58.45 -101.52 128.80
C LEU A 705 -59.68 -102.42 128.98
N ASP A 706 -60.19 -103.00 127.90
CA ASP A 706 -61.35 -103.91 127.92
C ASP A 706 -61.04 -105.21 128.72
N GLN A 707 -59.80 -105.71 128.64
CA GLN A 707 -59.33 -106.84 129.46
C GLN A 707 -59.26 -106.50 130.96
N ALA A 708 -58.82 -105.29 131.33
CA ALA A 708 -58.80 -104.84 132.72
C ALA A 708 -60.21 -104.65 133.30
N GLN A 709 -61.17 -104.12 132.50
CA GLN A 709 -62.56 -103.95 132.92
C GLN A 709 -63.26 -105.30 133.17
N THR A 710 -63.07 -106.28 132.28
CA THR A 710 -63.67 -107.62 132.45
C THR A 710 -63.12 -108.37 133.66
N HIS A 711 -61.81 -108.23 133.96
CA HIS A 711 -61.24 -108.78 135.18
C HIS A 711 -61.84 -108.16 136.45
N THR A 712 -61.98 -106.82 136.47
CA THR A 712 -62.57 -106.07 137.60
C THR A 712 -64.01 -106.49 137.90
N HIS A 713 -64.84 -106.67 136.86
CA HIS A 713 -66.21 -107.16 137.00
C HIS A 713 -66.30 -108.60 137.56
N THR A 714 -65.26 -109.41 137.39
CA THR A 714 -65.24 -110.79 137.88
C THR A 714 -65.00 -110.82 139.40
N LEU A 715 -63.99 -110.08 139.88
CA LEU A 715 -63.74 -109.92 141.33
C LEU A 715 -64.94 -109.35 142.08
N GLN A 716 -65.67 -108.40 141.48
CA GLN A 716 -66.81 -107.77 142.12
C GLN A 716 -67.95 -108.76 142.43
N ARG A 717 -68.15 -109.75 141.55
CA ARG A 717 -69.15 -110.81 141.74
C ARG A 717 -68.76 -111.78 142.86
N GLU A 718 -67.49 -112.15 142.95
CA GLU A 718 -66.96 -113.00 144.03
C GLU A 718 -67.10 -112.32 145.41
N TYR A 719 -66.90 -111.00 145.47
CA TYR A 719 -67.12 -110.23 146.70
C TYR A 719 -68.59 -110.29 147.18
N GLU A 720 -69.55 -110.07 146.27
CA GLU A 720 -70.99 -110.12 146.58
C GLU A 720 -71.43 -111.51 147.09
N ASP A 721 -70.92 -112.59 146.47
CA ASP A 721 -71.19 -113.97 146.91
C ASP A 721 -70.68 -114.23 148.34
N THR A 722 -69.45 -113.81 148.68
CA THR A 722 -68.92 -113.98 150.05
C THR A 722 -69.70 -113.19 151.11
N GLN A 723 -70.22 -112.01 150.75
CA GLN A 723 -71.03 -111.17 151.62
C GLN A 723 -72.38 -111.84 151.96
N SER A 724 -72.98 -112.56 151.00
CA SER A 724 -74.24 -113.29 151.20
C SER A 724 -74.11 -114.45 152.20
N GLN A 725 -72.99 -115.19 152.15
CA GLN A 725 -72.73 -116.36 153.00
C GLN A 725 -72.53 -115.96 154.48
N LEU A 726 -71.93 -114.79 154.72
CA LEU A 726 -71.72 -114.22 156.06
C LEU A 726 -73.03 -113.83 156.77
N LEU A 727 -74.03 -113.39 156.00
CA LEU A 727 -75.36 -113.04 156.52
C LEU A 727 -76.14 -114.27 157.01
N ASP A 728 -76.11 -115.38 156.26
CA ASP A 728 -76.79 -116.61 156.65
C ASP A 728 -76.16 -117.26 157.90
N LEU A 729 -74.83 -117.20 158.03
CA LEU A 729 -74.12 -117.69 159.23
C LEU A 729 -74.53 -116.91 160.50
N ARG A 730 -74.62 -115.57 160.42
CA ARG A 730 -75.11 -114.74 161.54
C ARG A 730 -76.52 -115.14 161.96
N GLN A 731 -77.42 -115.32 160.99
CA GLN A 731 -78.82 -115.64 161.28
C GLN A 731 -78.99 -117.03 161.93
N ARG A 732 -78.11 -118.00 161.63
CA ARG A 732 -78.08 -119.31 162.30
C ARG A 732 -77.61 -119.23 163.75
N TYR A 733 -76.68 -118.33 164.06
CA TYR A 733 -76.17 -118.11 165.42
C TYR A 733 -77.22 -117.47 166.36
N GLU A 734 -77.99 -116.49 165.85
CA GLU A 734 -79.07 -115.87 166.65
C GLU A 734 -80.22 -116.82 167.00
N ARG A 735 -80.50 -117.83 166.16
CA ARG A 735 -81.53 -118.85 166.45
C ARG A 735 -81.11 -119.76 167.60
N THR A 736 -79.85 -120.21 167.60
CA THR A 736 -79.32 -121.12 168.62
C THR A 736 -79.13 -120.45 169.99
N GLU A 737 -78.83 -119.15 170.03
CA GLU A 737 -78.87 -118.35 171.28
C GLU A 737 -80.29 -118.29 171.89
N LYS A 738 -81.32 -118.07 171.07
CA LYS A 738 -82.72 -117.98 171.55
C LYS A 738 -83.26 -119.30 172.10
N GLU A 739 -82.94 -120.43 171.46
CA GLU A 739 -83.34 -121.76 171.93
C GLU A 739 -82.70 -122.09 173.29
N LYS A 740 -81.43 -121.72 173.49
CA LYS A 740 -80.74 -121.90 174.78
C LYS A 740 -81.38 -121.10 175.91
N LEU A 741 -81.92 -119.90 175.63
CA LEU A 741 -82.60 -119.07 176.63
C LEU A 741 -83.93 -119.70 177.10
N ASN A 742 -84.73 -120.25 176.18
CA ASN A 742 -85.99 -120.93 176.51
C ASN A 742 -85.77 -122.14 177.44
N ILE A 743 -84.81 -123.01 177.11
CA ILE A 743 -84.48 -124.20 177.91
C ILE A 743 -84.06 -123.82 179.34
N HIS A 744 -83.44 -122.64 179.52
CA HIS A 744 -83.06 -122.14 180.84
C HIS A 744 -84.27 -121.70 181.68
N GLN A 745 -85.29 -121.10 181.06
CA GLN A 745 -86.52 -120.66 181.74
C GLN A 745 -87.42 -121.84 182.16
N GLU A 746 -87.52 -122.88 181.33
CA GLU A 746 -88.28 -124.10 181.67
C GLU A 746 -87.66 -124.86 182.85
N LEU A 747 -86.31 -124.86 182.95
CA LEU A 747 -85.59 -125.48 184.07
C LEU A 747 -85.77 -124.74 185.41
N GLU A 748 -86.05 -123.43 185.42
CA GLU A 748 -86.37 -122.72 186.67
C GLU A 748 -87.79 -123.00 187.17
N GLN A 749 -88.79 -123.06 186.27
CA GLN A 749 -90.19 -123.29 186.67
C GLN A 749 -90.39 -124.69 187.29
N CYS A 750 -89.70 -125.71 186.79
CA CYS A 750 -89.65 -127.03 187.42
C CYS A 750 -88.94 -127.04 188.78
N ARG A 751 -88.08 -126.04 189.06
CA ARG A 751 -87.28 -125.95 190.30
C ARG A 751 -88.00 -125.23 191.43
N SER A 752 -88.89 -124.29 191.12
CA SER A 752 -89.73 -123.58 192.11
C SER A 752 -90.80 -124.47 192.71
N SER A 753 -91.47 -125.30 191.91
CA SER A 753 -92.59 -126.15 192.37
C SER A 753 -92.16 -127.36 193.20
N LEU A 754 -90.87 -127.74 193.15
CA LEU A 754 -90.31 -128.91 193.84
C LEU A 754 -89.70 -128.58 195.22
N LYS A 755 -89.75 -127.32 195.67
CA LYS A 755 -89.06 -126.87 196.89
C LYS A 755 -89.96 -126.49 198.07
N LEU A 756 -91.27 -126.76 197.98
CA LEU A 756 -92.25 -126.41 199.02
C LEU A 756 -93.17 -127.59 199.38
N LEU A 757 -92.58 -128.64 200.02
CA LEU A 757 -93.22 -129.81 200.67
C LEU A 757 -93.16 -131.17 199.92
N GLN A 758 -91.94 -131.64 199.62
CA GLN A 758 -91.49 -132.87 200.30
C GLN A 758 -90.60 -132.41 201.47
N ASP A 759 -91.13 -132.16 202.67
CA ASP A 759 -91.47 -133.19 203.64
C ASP A 759 -91.93 -134.55 203.09
N LYS A 760 -91.05 -135.53 203.32
CA LYS A 760 -91.08 -136.97 202.95
C LYS A 760 -90.52 -137.35 201.57
N THR A 761 -89.43 -138.12 201.68
CA THR A 761 -88.95 -139.24 200.84
C THR A 761 -88.07 -139.00 199.59
N THR A 762 -86.75 -139.04 199.86
CA THR A 762 -85.72 -139.99 199.33
C THR A 762 -85.04 -139.87 197.94
N SER A 763 -83.70 -139.73 198.03
CA SER A 763 -82.61 -140.55 197.43
C SER A 763 -82.12 -140.39 195.97
N VAL A 764 -80.78 -140.17 195.86
CA VAL A 764 -79.79 -140.65 194.84
C VAL A 764 -80.04 -140.24 193.37
N SER A 765 -79.23 -139.46 192.63
CA SER A 765 -77.77 -139.14 192.55
C SER A 765 -76.91 -140.04 191.63
N THR A 766 -76.58 -139.55 190.43
CA THR A 766 -75.50 -140.05 189.55
C THR A 766 -74.76 -138.89 188.88
N HIS A 767 -73.50 -139.12 188.49
CA HIS A 767 -72.63 -138.13 187.85
C HIS A 767 -71.84 -138.75 186.69
N THR A 768 -71.31 -137.89 185.81
CA THR A 768 -70.83 -138.25 184.46
C THR A 768 -69.33 -138.00 184.26
N HIS A 769 -68.71 -138.77 183.35
CA HIS A 769 -67.39 -138.56 182.74
C HIS A 769 -67.31 -139.38 181.42
N THR A 770 -66.64 -138.88 180.37
CA THR A 770 -65.69 -139.57 179.45
C THR A 770 -65.40 -138.81 178.12
N HIS A 771 -64.29 -139.16 177.45
CA HIS A 771 -63.64 -138.54 176.27
C HIS A 771 -63.53 -139.50 175.04
N THR A 772 -63.47 -138.96 173.79
CA THR A 772 -62.99 -139.54 172.49
C THR A 772 -62.89 -138.43 171.40
N HIS A 773 -62.46 -138.63 170.12
CA HIS A 773 -61.13 -139.05 169.58
C HIS A 773 -60.97 -138.75 168.03
N PHE A 774 -59.71 -138.73 167.51
CA PHE A 774 -59.23 -138.93 166.10
C PHE A 774 -59.39 -137.89 164.90
N GLU A 775 -58.22 -137.35 164.45
CA GLU A 775 -57.57 -137.30 163.08
C GLU A 775 -57.85 -136.41 161.80
N TYR A 776 -56.73 -136.13 161.08
CA TYR A 776 -56.42 -135.76 159.64
C TYR A 776 -56.20 -134.28 159.10
N TYR A 777 -55.34 -134.17 158.06
CA TYR A 777 -54.56 -133.06 157.39
C TYR A 777 -55.31 -132.21 156.27
N PRO A 778 -54.69 -131.38 155.35
CA PRO A 778 -53.62 -130.30 155.37
C PRO A 778 -53.97 -129.00 154.54
N THR A 779 -53.17 -127.90 154.54
CA THR A 779 -52.98 -126.94 153.37
C THR A 779 -51.92 -125.81 153.56
N PRO A 780 -51.40 -125.13 152.49
CA PRO A 780 -50.29 -124.15 152.57
C PRO A 780 -50.41 -122.81 151.75
N HIS A 781 -49.34 -122.00 151.87
CA HIS A 781 -48.79 -120.96 150.95
C HIS A 781 -49.20 -119.45 150.97
N LYS A 782 -48.12 -118.64 151.09
CA LYS A 782 -47.90 -117.18 151.02
C LYS A 782 -47.58 -116.72 149.58
N LEU A 783 -47.46 -115.44 149.19
CA LEU A 783 -47.98 -114.09 149.57
C LEU A 783 -47.37 -113.10 148.53
N LEU A 784 -48.10 -112.09 148.04
CA LEU A 784 -47.73 -111.28 146.86
C LEU A 784 -46.71 -110.13 147.11
N VAL A 785 -46.12 -109.65 146.00
CA VAL A 785 -45.37 -108.39 145.84
C VAL A 785 -46.08 -107.50 144.81
N VAL A 786 -45.85 -106.19 144.93
CA VAL A 786 -46.49 -105.02 144.27
C VAL A 786 -46.72 -105.14 142.76
#